data_AF-A0A9D6WEJ2-F1
#
_entry.id   AF-A0A9D6WEJ2-F1
#
_cell.length_a   1.000
_cell.length_b   1.000
_cell.length_c   1.000
_cell.angle_alpha   90.00
_cell.angle_beta   90.00
_cell.angle_gamma   90.00
#
_symmetry.space_group_name_H-M   'P 1'
#
loop_
_entity.id
_entity.type
_entity.pdbx_description
1 polymer ?
#
loop_
_entity_poly.entity_id
_entity_poly.type
_entity_poly.pdbx_seq_one_letter_code
_entity_poly.pdbx_strand_id
1 'polypeptide(L)'
;MRRKFAAALLWTLCCVAAQRVTALECAAPQLAKQEKLVCDDDELRKLDDLLNSNYDALLSRHDDPPALQTAELDWLSTFRDRCEDAVCLTAVYRARIADLGRELGDANEIADAPLTDREAAEVCDTLAVMGDEGRLYELSIPETELPPLSPDRGPSEDAGDTRDDSVNGRGFAIRLDRKGHIGYYTTRSTGGTCVAQSFMRVGHEDGEYEMERAGSDYGDDLHLVNWAGTEYPIHFRGRNLVVVADYLHRDAARAVFWIRPDGGLRPICKLDVTRRERTVVSAQDSALCAGVAERSIKPLEWRPVEFNPRPPRDEFVRRYGKYADGLTTLKIDVDGDGQTETIGRFDYASGAGCGSYSIWFAKLTDDLTAVVHGPLDDLLDSFSGTHVDTFDVDGRVYFAVANGAWASSGNLIKLGKGTAEEVCKFGQRTTHAVTKLFLPITDAHGVASCKDSLDFITRAICGSPALAALRDRLDELLRQHPDAAGTPESSQQYWIDNVRNGCRTEACVDRVYRSRITEVQARDAPKPPWLRHCRIADVALPADYALFAARAMGRPLDFGMGSSDRRARHVNVVVNSAREPAVLFLDGQASQIWNISRTEDTRIALVVAKGGSGRQAIAGLDTDVPLVIDQSSGSEYGCARFESSNLPDRASVEGLASQIFGREPKAAVTGAGPLHEVDHIEFGEPLPPGAKLLSSGQYPPEAFRPPDRLKPGLAGIEEAIAKGWLRKATAADVEGWRAAVARRTDLPPEAQPRKQEMWPVLENTWVVLFDFEFPVALEELVGRGSVSQWPPTFIVPAGVPVPRGRAAVCVLNLETLEGEITCVSSGVP
;
A
#
# COMPACT_ATOMS: atom_id res chain seq x y z
N MET A 1 50.72 -37.56 -78.26
CA MET A 1 49.36 -38.11 -78.02
C MET A 1 48.92 -37.73 -76.61
N ARG A 2 47.68 -37.26 -76.49
CA ARG A 2 47.05 -36.73 -75.26
C ARG A 2 47.00 -37.77 -74.14
N ARG A 3 47.40 -37.41 -72.91
CA ARG A 3 46.95 -37.94 -71.59
C ARG A 3 47.57 -37.07 -70.47
N LYS A 4 46.78 -36.15 -69.90
CA LYS A 4 46.18 -36.19 -68.54
C LYS A 4 47.19 -36.04 -67.39
N PHE A 5 47.47 -34.79 -67.00
CA PHE A 5 47.85 -34.44 -65.62
C PHE A 5 46.66 -33.68 -65.02
N ALA A 6 45.95 -34.30 -64.08
CA ALA A 6 44.92 -33.65 -63.28
C ALA A 6 45.62 -33.03 -62.06
N ALA A 7 45.58 -31.70 -61.98
CA ALA A 7 46.06 -30.94 -60.84
C ALA A 7 45.06 -31.06 -59.67
N ALA A 8 45.61 -31.33 -58.51
CA ALA A 8 44.92 -31.27 -57.23
C ALA A 8 44.55 -29.82 -56.89
N LEU A 9 43.30 -29.58 -56.51
CA LEU A 9 42.94 -28.53 -55.57
C LEU A 9 41.82 -29.07 -54.68
N LEU A 10 42.19 -29.53 -53.49
CA LEU A 10 41.27 -29.79 -52.39
C LEU A 10 40.63 -28.46 -51.97
N TRP A 11 39.32 -28.34 -52.13
CA TRP A 11 38.52 -27.37 -51.38
C TRP A 11 37.99 -28.09 -50.14
N THR A 12 38.73 -27.98 -49.05
CA THR A 12 38.30 -28.40 -47.72
C THR A 12 37.22 -27.43 -47.26
N LEU A 13 35.96 -27.82 -47.42
CA LEU A 13 34.82 -27.16 -46.76
C LEU A 13 34.98 -27.44 -45.25
N CYS A 14 35.60 -26.52 -44.52
CA CYS A 14 35.45 -26.47 -43.06
C CYS A 14 34.01 -26.04 -42.76
N CYS A 15 33.13 -27.01 -42.56
CA CYS A 15 31.93 -26.80 -41.75
C CYS A 15 32.42 -26.53 -40.32
N VAL A 16 32.61 -25.25 -39.97
CA VAL A 16 32.63 -24.85 -38.56
C VAL A 16 31.22 -25.09 -38.06
N ALA A 17 31.01 -26.22 -37.39
CA ALA A 17 29.78 -26.44 -36.64
C ALA A 17 29.73 -25.33 -35.58
N ALA A 18 28.73 -24.45 -35.67
CA ALA A 18 28.47 -23.48 -34.61
C ALA A 18 28.22 -24.28 -33.32
N GLN A 19 29.19 -24.22 -32.40
CA GLN A 19 29.01 -24.76 -31.06
C GLN A 19 27.93 -23.91 -30.39
N ARG A 20 26.78 -24.53 -30.12
CA ARG A 20 25.76 -23.89 -29.29
C ARG A 20 26.22 -23.99 -27.84
N VAL A 21 26.08 -22.90 -27.10
CA VAL A 21 26.10 -22.96 -25.64
C VAL A 21 24.88 -23.78 -25.23
N THR A 22 25.07 -24.83 -24.44
CA THR A 22 24.01 -25.67 -23.90
C THR A 22 24.11 -25.68 -22.39
N ALA A 23 22.99 -25.84 -21.70
CA ALA A 23 22.95 -25.98 -20.25
C ALA A 23 23.88 -27.11 -19.77
N LEU A 24 24.43 -26.95 -18.56
CA LEU A 24 25.38 -27.90 -18.00
C LEU A 24 24.70 -29.24 -17.65
N GLU A 25 25.18 -30.35 -18.22
CA GLU A 25 24.70 -31.68 -17.88
C GLU A 25 25.57 -32.33 -16.78
N CYS A 26 25.11 -32.28 -15.53
CA CYS A 26 25.84 -32.86 -14.39
C CYS A 26 26.04 -34.39 -14.44
N ALA A 27 25.33 -35.08 -15.34
CA ALA A 27 25.51 -36.51 -15.59
C ALA A 27 26.60 -36.82 -16.64
N ALA A 28 27.25 -35.80 -17.21
CA ALA A 28 28.27 -36.00 -18.22
C ALA A 28 29.48 -36.79 -17.66
N PRO A 29 30.04 -37.73 -18.45
CA PRO A 29 31.11 -38.61 -18.00
C PRO A 29 32.44 -37.89 -17.72
N GLN A 30 32.61 -36.67 -18.23
CA GLN A 30 33.77 -35.82 -17.99
C GLN A 30 33.30 -34.38 -17.77
N LEU A 31 33.47 -33.88 -16.54
CA LEU A 31 33.19 -32.50 -16.17
C LEU A 31 34.52 -31.77 -15.93
N ALA A 32 34.61 -30.52 -16.39
CA ALA A 32 35.68 -29.61 -16.01
C ALA A 32 35.65 -29.35 -14.49
N LYS A 33 36.76 -28.85 -13.92
CA LYS A 33 36.85 -28.57 -12.48
C LYS A 33 35.71 -27.66 -12.01
N GLN A 34 35.42 -26.60 -12.76
CA GLN A 34 34.38 -25.62 -12.46
C GLN A 34 32.98 -26.21 -12.60
N GLU A 35 32.74 -27.01 -13.63
CA GLU A 35 31.46 -27.69 -13.86
C GLU A 35 31.15 -28.68 -12.73
N LYS A 36 32.18 -29.37 -12.23
CA LYS A 36 32.04 -30.21 -11.03
C LYS A 36 31.66 -29.39 -9.79
N LEU A 37 32.27 -28.23 -9.58
CA LEU A 37 31.90 -27.32 -8.48
C LEU A 37 30.44 -26.88 -8.59
N VAL A 38 29.96 -26.55 -9.79
CA VAL A 38 28.56 -26.21 -10.03
C VAL A 38 27.65 -27.38 -9.69
N CYS A 39 27.96 -28.58 -10.16
CA CYS A 39 27.12 -29.77 -9.93
C CYS A 39 27.08 -30.23 -8.47
N ASP A 40 28.19 -30.06 -7.73
CA ASP A 40 28.33 -30.45 -6.34
C ASP A 40 27.68 -29.45 -5.35
N ASP A 41 27.24 -28.26 -5.81
CA ASP A 41 26.66 -27.19 -4.98
C ASP A 41 25.25 -26.78 -5.44
N ASP A 42 24.26 -26.92 -4.54
CA ASP A 42 22.85 -26.64 -4.84
C ASP A 42 22.57 -25.17 -5.22
N GLU A 43 23.32 -24.20 -4.69
CA GLU A 43 23.15 -22.79 -5.01
C GLU A 43 23.72 -22.48 -6.39
N LEU A 44 24.92 -23.00 -6.69
CA LEU A 44 25.55 -22.82 -8.00
C LEU A 44 24.75 -23.47 -9.12
N ARG A 45 24.15 -24.66 -8.90
CA ARG A 45 23.22 -25.23 -9.91
C ARG A 45 22.04 -24.32 -10.19
N LYS A 46 21.43 -23.73 -9.15
CA LYS A 46 20.32 -22.79 -9.33
C LYS A 46 20.73 -21.53 -10.08
N LEU A 47 21.95 -21.03 -9.85
CA LEU A 47 22.49 -19.89 -10.60
C LEU A 47 22.79 -20.24 -12.06
N ASP A 48 23.29 -21.44 -12.33
CA ASP A 48 23.48 -21.94 -13.70
C ASP A 48 22.14 -22.06 -14.44
N ASP A 49 21.13 -22.67 -13.80
CA ASP A 49 19.76 -22.77 -14.34
C ASP A 49 19.18 -21.36 -14.64
N LEU A 50 19.41 -20.40 -13.74
CA LEU A 50 18.92 -19.03 -13.88
C LEU A 50 19.63 -18.27 -15.00
N LEU A 51 20.96 -18.43 -15.13
CA LEU A 51 21.75 -17.85 -16.21
C LEU A 51 21.27 -18.39 -17.56
N ASN A 52 21.14 -19.71 -17.69
CA ASN A 52 20.66 -20.35 -18.92
C ASN A 52 19.24 -19.89 -19.28
N SER A 53 18.36 -19.74 -18.28
CA SER A 53 17.00 -19.21 -18.50
C SER A 53 17.00 -17.78 -19.04
N ASN A 54 17.86 -16.90 -18.51
CA ASN A 54 18.02 -15.53 -19.02
C ASN A 54 18.64 -15.50 -20.42
N TYR A 55 19.67 -16.32 -20.64
CA TYR A 55 20.35 -16.43 -21.92
C TYR A 55 19.41 -16.90 -23.03
N ASP A 56 18.64 -17.97 -22.81
CA ASP A 56 17.68 -18.49 -23.78
C ASP A 56 16.56 -17.48 -24.07
N ALA A 57 16.06 -16.82 -23.02
CA ALA A 57 15.06 -15.75 -23.15
C ALA A 57 15.57 -14.57 -23.98
N LEU A 58 16.84 -14.16 -23.81
CA LEU A 58 17.47 -13.11 -24.58
C LEU A 58 17.79 -13.55 -26.01
N LEU A 59 18.32 -14.76 -26.20
CA LEU A 59 18.67 -15.29 -27.51
C LEU A 59 17.47 -15.33 -28.47
N SER A 60 16.27 -15.59 -27.95
CA SER A 60 15.03 -15.58 -28.74
C SER A 60 14.56 -14.18 -29.18
N ARG A 61 15.11 -13.11 -28.59
CA ARG A 61 14.67 -11.71 -28.76
C ARG A 61 15.78 -10.76 -29.23
N HIS A 62 17.04 -11.19 -29.20
CA HIS A 62 18.19 -10.37 -29.55
C HIS A 62 18.28 -10.13 -31.06
N ASP A 63 18.60 -8.90 -31.46
CA ASP A 63 18.70 -8.50 -32.88
C ASP A 63 19.84 -9.21 -33.64
N ASP A 64 20.88 -9.65 -32.91
CA ASP A 64 22.03 -10.39 -33.44
C ASP A 64 22.35 -11.64 -32.57
N PRO A 65 21.61 -12.75 -32.75
CA PRO A 65 21.83 -13.97 -31.95
C PRO A 65 23.25 -14.56 -32.05
N PRO A 66 23.93 -14.57 -33.23
CA PRO A 66 25.32 -15.00 -33.32
C PRO A 66 26.30 -14.16 -32.49
N ALA A 67 26.12 -12.83 -32.42
CA ALA A 67 26.96 -11.98 -31.57
C ALA A 67 26.77 -12.31 -30.08
N LEU A 68 25.52 -12.53 -29.65
CA LEU A 68 25.22 -12.93 -28.26
C LEU A 68 25.82 -14.31 -27.91
N GLN A 69 25.76 -15.28 -28.83
CA GLN A 69 26.43 -16.58 -28.66
C GLN A 69 27.93 -16.44 -28.51
N THR A 70 28.56 -15.56 -29.29
CA THR A 70 29.99 -15.30 -29.19
C THR A 70 30.34 -14.65 -27.86
N ALA A 71 29.56 -13.65 -27.42
CA ALA A 71 29.75 -12.99 -26.13
C ALA A 71 29.62 -13.96 -24.95
N GLU A 72 28.69 -14.91 -25.02
CA GLU A 72 28.52 -15.93 -23.97
C GLU A 72 29.70 -16.92 -23.92
N LEU A 73 30.18 -17.40 -25.07
CA LEU A 73 31.37 -18.24 -25.14
C LEU A 73 32.63 -17.51 -24.63
N ASP A 74 32.77 -16.23 -24.96
CA ASP A 74 33.85 -15.39 -24.45
C ASP A 74 33.73 -15.19 -22.94
N TRP A 75 32.51 -15.04 -22.41
CA TRP A 75 32.28 -14.94 -20.97
C TRP A 75 32.67 -16.23 -20.23
N LEU A 76 32.26 -17.39 -20.74
CA LEU A 76 32.59 -18.71 -20.17
C LEU A 76 34.10 -18.87 -20.02
N SER A 77 34.85 -18.58 -21.09
CA SER A 77 36.31 -18.74 -21.10
C SER A 77 37.07 -17.64 -20.33
N THR A 78 36.53 -16.42 -20.27
CA THR A 78 37.22 -15.26 -19.68
C THR A 78 36.95 -15.10 -18.19
N PHE A 79 35.75 -15.47 -17.73
CA PHE A 79 35.32 -15.27 -16.35
C PHE A 79 35.03 -16.59 -15.63
N ARG A 80 34.07 -17.40 -16.10
CA ARG A 80 33.64 -18.64 -15.41
C ARG A 80 34.80 -19.62 -15.24
N ASP A 81 35.49 -19.93 -16.33
CA ASP A 81 36.55 -20.96 -16.35
C ASP A 81 37.83 -20.52 -15.61
N ARG A 82 37.93 -19.24 -15.24
CA ARG A 82 39.02 -18.72 -14.40
C ARG A 82 38.77 -18.84 -12.91
N CYS A 83 37.55 -19.14 -12.48
CA CYS A 83 37.25 -19.32 -11.08
C CYS A 83 37.85 -20.60 -10.51
N GLU A 84 38.36 -20.52 -9.28
CA GLU A 84 39.01 -21.64 -8.58
C GLU A 84 38.11 -22.33 -7.55
N ASP A 85 37.09 -21.63 -7.06
CA ASP A 85 36.18 -22.03 -5.98
C ASP A 85 34.73 -21.56 -6.20
N ALA A 86 33.84 -21.99 -5.30
CA ALA A 86 32.41 -21.68 -5.36
C ALA A 86 32.12 -20.19 -5.14
N VAL A 87 32.89 -19.49 -4.30
CA VAL A 87 32.68 -18.06 -4.00
C VAL A 87 32.91 -17.20 -5.26
N CYS A 88 33.98 -17.48 -6.00
CA CYS A 88 34.25 -16.83 -7.28
C CYS A 88 33.15 -17.13 -8.29
N LEU A 89 32.74 -18.39 -8.43
CA LEU A 89 31.68 -18.79 -9.36
C LEU A 89 30.38 -18.05 -9.03
N THR A 90 29.94 -18.04 -7.77
CA THR A 90 28.74 -17.32 -7.34
C THR A 90 28.78 -15.86 -7.76
N ALA A 91 29.89 -15.15 -7.52
CA ALA A 91 30.03 -13.74 -7.90
C ALA A 91 29.96 -13.52 -9.43
N VAL A 92 30.63 -14.36 -10.21
CA VAL A 92 30.67 -14.28 -11.68
C VAL A 92 29.32 -14.63 -12.31
N TYR A 93 28.65 -15.68 -11.84
CA TYR A 93 27.29 -16.04 -12.27
C TYR A 93 26.32 -14.91 -11.97
N ARG A 94 26.31 -14.37 -10.73
CA ARG A 94 25.38 -13.31 -10.35
C ARG A 94 25.56 -12.05 -11.21
N ALA A 95 26.80 -11.64 -11.45
CA ALA A 95 27.08 -10.51 -12.34
C ALA A 95 26.57 -10.75 -13.77
N ARG A 96 26.79 -11.94 -14.34
CA ARG A 96 26.32 -12.26 -15.69
C ARG A 96 24.81 -12.33 -15.78
N ILE A 97 24.14 -12.90 -14.79
CA ILE A 97 22.67 -12.94 -14.69
C ILE A 97 22.11 -11.52 -14.69
N ALA A 98 22.69 -10.61 -13.88
CA ALA A 98 22.29 -9.20 -13.86
C ALA A 98 22.45 -8.52 -15.23
N ASP A 99 23.56 -8.78 -15.93
CA ASP A 99 23.81 -8.22 -17.26
C ASP A 99 22.79 -8.72 -18.29
N LEU A 100 22.59 -10.05 -18.36
CA LEU A 100 21.62 -10.68 -19.25
C LEU A 100 20.19 -10.21 -18.96
N GLY A 101 19.80 -10.06 -17.69
CA GLY A 101 18.49 -9.56 -17.30
C GLY A 101 18.24 -8.11 -17.75
N ARG A 102 19.26 -7.24 -17.68
CA ARG A 102 19.15 -5.87 -18.22
C ARG A 102 19.05 -5.85 -19.74
N GLU A 103 19.93 -6.59 -20.43
CA GLU A 103 19.89 -6.73 -21.89
C GLU A 103 18.54 -7.29 -22.37
N LEU A 104 17.96 -8.23 -21.62
CA LEU A 104 16.63 -8.77 -21.88
C LEU A 104 15.53 -7.73 -21.71
N GLY A 105 15.60 -6.92 -20.65
CA GLY A 105 14.70 -5.79 -20.46
C GLY A 105 14.74 -4.82 -21.64
N ASP A 106 15.94 -4.50 -22.13
CA ASP A 106 16.15 -3.59 -23.26
C ASP A 106 15.67 -4.17 -24.60
N ALA A 107 15.91 -5.46 -24.86
CA ALA A 107 15.51 -6.15 -26.08
C ALA A 107 13.99 -6.33 -26.22
N ASN A 108 13.24 -6.27 -25.11
CA ASN A 108 11.78 -6.36 -25.16
C ASN A 108 11.18 -5.08 -25.78
N GLU A 109 10.54 -5.24 -26.95
CA GLU A 109 9.75 -4.15 -27.54
C GLU A 109 8.61 -3.75 -26.60
N ILE A 110 8.45 -2.45 -26.35
CA ILE A 110 7.38 -1.97 -25.48
C ILE A 110 6.41 -1.09 -26.26
N ALA A 111 5.15 -1.50 -26.20
CA ALA A 111 4.04 -0.60 -26.36
C ALA A 111 3.70 -0.04 -24.96
N ASP A 112 3.75 1.28 -24.83
CA ASP A 112 3.47 2.04 -23.60
C ASP A 112 2.10 2.74 -23.64
N ALA A 113 1.40 2.70 -24.78
CA ALA A 113 0.03 3.20 -24.92
C ALA A 113 -0.97 2.37 -24.07
N PRO A 114 -2.01 2.97 -23.48
CA PRO A 114 -3.06 2.23 -22.78
C PRO A 114 -3.67 1.12 -23.65
N LEU A 115 -3.99 -0.04 -23.06
CA LEU A 115 -4.76 -1.07 -23.75
C LEU A 115 -6.15 -0.53 -24.11
N THR A 116 -6.68 -0.89 -25.27
CA THR A 116 -8.11 -0.73 -25.56
C THR A 116 -8.91 -1.88 -24.96
N ASP A 117 -10.22 -1.70 -24.74
CA ASP A 117 -11.11 -2.75 -24.21
C ASP A 117 -11.03 -4.03 -25.04
N ARG A 118 -10.93 -3.88 -26.36
CA ARG A 118 -10.79 -4.97 -27.30
C ARG A 118 -9.45 -5.69 -27.12
N GLU A 119 -8.34 -4.96 -27.05
CA GLU A 119 -7.02 -5.56 -26.85
C GLU A 119 -6.92 -6.27 -25.49
N ALA A 120 -7.50 -5.67 -24.44
CA ALA A 120 -7.58 -6.29 -23.12
C ALA A 120 -8.34 -7.62 -23.16
N ALA A 121 -9.51 -7.66 -23.82
CA ALA A 121 -10.27 -8.89 -24.01
C ALA A 121 -9.48 -9.94 -24.79
N GLU A 122 -8.89 -9.57 -25.94
CA GLU A 122 -8.10 -10.48 -26.77
C GLU A 122 -6.87 -11.03 -26.02
N VAL A 123 -6.18 -10.20 -25.22
CA VAL A 123 -5.07 -10.64 -24.36
C VAL A 123 -5.58 -11.65 -23.33
N CYS A 124 -6.64 -11.31 -22.59
CA CYS A 124 -7.18 -12.19 -21.55
C CYS A 124 -7.70 -13.52 -22.06
N ASP A 125 -8.42 -13.53 -23.18
CA ASP A 125 -8.87 -14.76 -23.83
C ASP A 125 -7.67 -15.61 -24.28
N THR A 126 -6.63 -14.99 -24.84
CA THR A 126 -5.44 -15.73 -25.29
C THR A 126 -4.67 -16.32 -24.10
N LEU A 127 -4.46 -15.54 -23.04
CA LEU A 127 -3.74 -16.01 -21.85
C LEU A 127 -4.54 -17.09 -21.11
N ALA A 128 -5.88 -17.03 -21.11
CA ALA A 128 -6.73 -18.09 -20.60
C ALA A 128 -6.50 -19.40 -21.37
N VAL A 129 -6.50 -19.36 -22.71
CA VAL A 129 -6.21 -20.53 -23.56
C VAL A 129 -4.79 -21.06 -23.31
N MET A 130 -3.80 -20.17 -23.20
CA MET A 130 -2.42 -20.60 -22.89
C MET A 130 -2.33 -21.26 -21.50
N GLY A 131 -3.08 -20.75 -20.51
CA GLY A 131 -3.21 -21.40 -19.21
C GLY A 131 -3.84 -22.79 -19.33
N ASP A 132 -4.87 -22.95 -20.17
CA ASP A 132 -5.53 -24.24 -20.42
C ASP A 132 -4.63 -25.27 -21.13
N GLU A 133 -3.66 -24.78 -21.89
CA GLU A 133 -2.64 -25.57 -22.56
C GLU A 133 -1.43 -25.87 -21.67
N GLY A 134 -1.31 -25.24 -20.48
CA GLY A 134 -0.15 -25.37 -19.61
C GLY A 134 1.11 -24.69 -20.16
N ARG A 135 0.92 -23.59 -20.90
CA ARG A 135 1.98 -22.88 -21.65
C ARG A 135 2.09 -21.41 -21.27
N LEU A 136 1.34 -20.95 -20.28
CA LEU A 136 1.33 -19.55 -19.88
C LEU A 136 2.66 -19.16 -19.23
N TYR A 137 3.24 -20.05 -18.42
CA TYR A 137 4.51 -19.80 -17.74
C TYR A 137 5.71 -19.72 -18.70
N GLU A 138 5.59 -20.24 -19.93
CA GLU A 138 6.58 -20.06 -21.00
C GLU A 138 6.82 -18.58 -21.35
N LEU A 139 5.84 -17.70 -21.04
CA LEU A 139 5.94 -16.25 -21.28
C LEU A 139 6.61 -15.50 -20.12
N SER A 140 6.97 -16.19 -19.03
CA SER A 140 7.56 -15.57 -17.85
C SER A 140 8.84 -14.80 -18.18
N ILE A 141 8.98 -13.63 -17.56
CA ILE A 141 10.26 -12.92 -17.55
C ILE A 141 11.11 -13.62 -16.48
N PRO A 142 12.28 -14.18 -16.84
CA PRO A 142 13.12 -14.86 -15.88
C PRO A 142 13.58 -13.90 -14.79
N GLU A 143 13.75 -14.43 -13.58
CA GLU A 143 14.37 -13.67 -12.50
C GLU A 143 15.80 -13.27 -12.88
N THR A 144 16.28 -12.16 -12.36
CA THR A 144 17.63 -11.65 -12.51
C THR A 144 18.19 -11.27 -11.16
N GLU A 145 19.51 -11.14 -11.08
CA GLU A 145 20.14 -10.43 -9.98
C GLU A 145 19.86 -8.93 -10.11
N LEU A 146 19.40 -8.36 -9.01
CA LEU A 146 19.19 -6.94 -8.83
C LEU A 146 20.55 -6.26 -8.56
N PRO A 147 20.72 -5.00 -8.98
CA PRO A 147 21.94 -4.25 -8.68
C PRO A 147 22.23 -4.26 -7.16
N PRO A 148 23.50 -4.38 -6.74
CA PRO A 148 23.86 -4.32 -5.32
C PRO A 148 23.44 -2.96 -4.74
N LEU A 149 22.47 -2.99 -3.84
CA LEU A 149 22.01 -1.84 -3.07
C LEU A 149 23.00 -1.59 -1.93
N SER A 150 23.25 -0.32 -1.59
CA SER A 150 24.41 0.14 -0.81
C SER A 150 24.75 -0.75 0.42
N PRO A 151 26.03 -1.12 0.66
CA PRO A 151 26.41 -2.10 1.71
C PRO A 151 26.19 -1.65 3.16
N ASP A 152 25.80 -0.40 3.40
CA ASP A 152 26.00 0.24 4.70
C ASP A 152 24.91 0.00 5.74
N ARG A 153 23.82 -0.69 5.41
CA ARG A 153 22.84 -1.11 6.42
C ARG A 153 22.28 -2.49 6.06
N GLY A 154 22.64 -3.48 6.87
CA GLY A 154 21.91 -4.75 6.90
C GLY A 154 20.42 -4.52 7.20
N PRO A 155 19.56 -5.53 6.94
CA PRO A 155 18.13 -5.42 7.15
C PRO A 155 17.84 -4.88 8.55
N SER A 156 16.98 -3.86 8.64
CA SER A 156 16.57 -3.28 9.91
C SER A 156 15.98 -4.36 10.82
N GLU A 157 16.25 -4.26 12.12
CA GLU A 157 15.80 -5.20 13.16
C GLU A 157 14.26 -5.32 13.27
N ASP A 158 13.50 -4.49 12.54
CA ASP A 158 12.04 -4.57 12.44
C ASP A 158 11.54 -5.66 11.46
N ALA A 159 12.43 -6.29 10.69
CA ALA A 159 12.14 -7.54 9.98
C ALA A 159 12.23 -8.72 10.96
N GLY A 160 11.22 -8.82 11.84
CA GLY A 160 11.14 -9.86 12.86
C GLY A 160 11.39 -11.27 12.31
N ASP A 161 12.39 -11.94 12.89
CA ASP A 161 12.61 -13.38 13.07
C ASP A 161 11.87 -14.34 12.11
N THR A 162 11.95 -14.08 10.82
CA THR A 162 11.79 -15.10 9.81
C THR A 162 13.13 -15.18 9.10
N ARG A 163 13.76 -16.35 9.18
CA ARG A 163 14.89 -16.75 8.33
C ARG A 163 14.49 -16.83 6.85
N ASP A 164 13.64 -15.92 6.38
CA ASP A 164 13.21 -15.87 5.00
C ASP A 164 14.21 -14.97 4.27
N ASP A 165 15.26 -15.63 3.79
CA ASP A 165 16.28 -15.23 2.81
C ASP A 165 15.70 -14.61 1.50
N SER A 166 14.43 -14.19 1.51
CA SER A 166 13.62 -13.75 0.35
C SER A 166 13.96 -12.35 -0.17
N VAL A 167 14.87 -11.62 0.47
CA VAL A 167 15.48 -10.40 -0.11
C VAL A 167 16.92 -10.66 -0.56
N ASN A 168 17.31 -11.92 -0.76
CA ASN A 168 18.57 -12.27 -1.41
C ASN A 168 18.54 -11.87 -2.89
N GLY A 169 18.79 -10.58 -3.18
CA GLY A 169 19.34 -10.06 -4.42
C GLY A 169 18.61 -10.34 -5.74
N ARG A 170 17.52 -11.11 -5.75
CA ARG A 170 16.86 -11.59 -6.98
C ARG A 170 15.52 -10.90 -7.19
N GLY A 171 15.22 -10.65 -8.45
CA GLY A 171 14.05 -9.90 -8.86
C GLY A 171 13.91 -9.86 -10.37
N PHE A 172 13.34 -8.78 -10.90
CA PHE A 172 13.05 -8.63 -12.32
C PHE A 172 13.49 -7.25 -12.77
N ALA A 173 14.23 -7.19 -13.87
CA ALA A 173 14.53 -5.96 -14.59
C ALA A 173 13.55 -5.82 -15.76
N ILE A 174 12.63 -4.86 -15.67
CA ILE A 174 11.52 -4.73 -16.61
C ILE A 174 11.57 -3.33 -17.21
N ARG A 175 11.69 -3.23 -18.53
CA ARG A 175 11.50 -1.96 -19.24
C ARG A 175 10.06 -1.50 -19.07
N LEU A 176 9.84 -0.23 -18.73
CA LEU A 176 8.51 0.33 -18.44
C LEU A 176 7.94 1.11 -19.63
N ASP A 177 8.82 1.71 -20.43
CA ASP A 177 8.40 2.52 -21.56
C ASP A 177 9.39 2.48 -22.73
N ARG A 178 9.00 3.14 -23.83
CA ARG A 178 9.83 3.23 -25.04
C ARG A 178 11.11 4.04 -24.83
N LYS A 179 11.19 4.87 -23.80
CA LYS A 179 12.39 5.68 -23.51
C LYS A 179 13.50 4.85 -22.85
N GLY A 180 13.22 3.61 -22.47
CA GLY A 180 14.21 2.70 -21.88
C GLY A 180 14.29 2.82 -20.36
N HIS A 181 13.26 3.35 -19.69
CA HIS A 181 13.24 3.31 -18.23
C HIS A 181 13.09 1.86 -17.75
N ILE A 182 14.03 1.38 -16.95
CA ILE A 182 13.98 0.05 -16.33
C ILE A 182 13.43 0.19 -14.90
N GLY A 183 12.35 -0.51 -14.61
CA GLY A 183 11.84 -0.75 -13.27
C GLY A 183 12.41 -2.05 -12.70
N TYR A 184 12.78 -2.02 -11.42
CA TYR A 184 13.21 -3.20 -10.69
C TYR A 184 12.09 -3.68 -9.78
N TYR A 185 11.84 -4.99 -9.81
CA TYR A 185 10.78 -5.63 -9.05
C TYR A 185 11.33 -6.86 -8.32
N THR A 186 10.66 -7.30 -7.28
CA THR A 186 10.97 -8.56 -6.59
C THR A 186 9.69 -9.24 -6.14
N THR A 187 9.77 -10.51 -5.75
CA THR A 187 8.63 -11.23 -5.16
C THR A 187 8.90 -11.48 -3.68
N ARG A 188 7.93 -11.16 -2.83
CA ARG A 188 8.00 -11.47 -1.40
C ARG A 188 6.96 -12.51 -1.01
N SER A 189 7.44 -13.52 -0.30
CA SER A 189 6.61 -14.50 0.38
C SER A 189 5.98 -13.86 1.61
N THR A 190 4.67 -14.01 1.79
CA THR A 190 3.98 -13.57 3.02
C THR A 190 4.34 -14.42 4.24
N GLY A 191 5.13 -15.50 4.06
CA GLY A 191 5.37 -16.51 5.09
C GLY A 191 4.08 -17.24 5.50
N GLY A 192 4.21 -18.20 6.42
CA GLY A 192 3.06 -18.91 6.99
C GLY A 192 2.45 -20.00 6.09
N THR A 193 1.21 -20.39 6.39
CA THR A 193 0.56 -21.61 5.87
C THR A 193 -0.18 -21.43 4.55
N CYS A 194 -0.34 -20.20 4.08
CA CYS A 194 -0.82 -19.84 2.75
C CYS A 194 0.15 -18.84 2.16
N VAL A 195 1.31 -19.36 1.77
CA VAL A 195 2.34 -18.59 1.10
C VAL A 195 1.71 -17.94 -0.12
N ALA A 196 1.64 -16.61 -0.08
CA ALA A 196 1.42 -15.81 -1.26
C ALA A 196 2.76 -15.19 -1.65
N GLN A 197 3.10 -15.25 -2.93
CA GLN A 197 4.23 -14.51 -3.49
C GLN A 197 3.69 -13.26 -4.14
N SER A 198 3.90 -12.11 -3.49
CA SER A 198 3.46 -10.81 -4.02
C SER A 198 4.58 -10.15 -4.81
N PHE A 199 4.24 -9.66 -6.00
CA PHE A 199 5.11 -8.90 -6.88
C PHE A 199 5.15 -7.44 -6.42
N MET A 200 6.35 -6.95 -6.12
CA MET A 200 6.58 -5.65 -5.50
C MET A 200 7.58 -4.85 -6.31
N ARG A 201 7.40 -3.54 -6.33
CA ARG A 201 8.39 -2.63 -6.91
C ARG A 201 9.48 -2.37 -5.88
N VAL A 202 10.73 -2.34 -6.32
CA VAL A 202 11.87 -1.95 -5.51
C VAL A 202 12.12 -0.46 -5.76
N GLY A 203 11.72 0.39 -4.79
CA GLY A 203 12.02 1.82 -4.79
C GLY A 203 13.48 2.10 -4.38
N HIS A 204 14.02 3.22 -4.84
CA HIS A 204 15.37 3.67 -4.50
C HIS A 204 15.31 5.13 -4.03
N GLU A 205 14.55 5.41 -2.97
CA GLU A 205 14.59 6.71 -2.29
C GLU A 205 15.67 6.67 -1.20
N ASP A 206 16.61 7.62 -1.24
CA ASP A 206 17.64 7.87 -0.21
C ASP A 206 18.52 6.69 0.24
N GLY A 207 18.61 5.63 -0.57
CA GLY A 207 19.43 4.46 -0.26
C GLY A 207 18.77 3.49 0.73
N GLU A 208 17.47 3.62 0.98
CA GLU A 208 16.68 2.66 1.76
C GLU A 208 15.72 1.86 0.84
N TYR A 209 15.44 0.61 1.24
CA TYR A 209 14.47 -0.23 0.56
C TYR A 209 13.05 0.23 0.89
N GLU A 210 12.39 0.95 -0.01
CA GLU A 210 10.94 1.02 0.01
C GLU A 210 10.36 -0.06 -0.91
N MET A 211 9.83 -1.10 -0.28
CA MET A 211 9.03 -2.12 -0.95
C MET A 211 7.57 -1.66 -0.92
N GLU A 212 7.14 -1.03 -2.01
CA GLU A 212 5.75 -0.69 -2.20
C GLU A 212 5.05 -1.83 -2.95
N ARG A 213 3.89 -2.26 -2.44
CA ARG A 213 3.00 -3.12 -3.23
C ARG A 213 2.66 -2.31 -4.48
N ALA A 214 3.07 -2.78 -5.65
CA ALA A 214 2.99 -1.99 -6.87
C ALA A 214 1.56 -1.43 -7.02
N GLY A 215 1.45 -0.09 -6.93
CA GLY A 215 0.24 0.64 -6.52
C GLY A 215 -1.03 0.04 -7.07
N SER A 216 -1.90 -0.41 -6.18
CA SER A 216 -3.02 -1.26 -6.57
C SER A 216 -4.36 -0.61 -6.30
N ASP A 217 -4.98 -0.10 -7.36
CA ASP A 217 -6.40 0.26 -7.40
C ASP A 217 -7.27 -1.03 -7.42
N TYR A 218 -7.18 -1.86 -6.37
CA TYR A 218 -8.05 -3.03 -6.23
C TYR A 218 -9.41 -2.60 -5.68
N GLY A 219 -10.49 -3.03 -6.35
CA GLY A 219 -11.76 -3.22 -5.63
C GLY A 219 -11.71 -4.49 -4.78
N ASP A 220 -12.59 -4.60 -3.79
CA ASP A 220 -12.68 -5.75 -2.86
C ASP A 220 -12.64 -7.13 -3.57
N ASP A 221 -13.17 -7.22 -4.78
CA ASP A 221 -13.20 -8.44 -5.62
C ASP A 221 -11.81 -9.00 -5.98
N LEU A 222 -10.76 -8.18 -6.03
CA LEU A 222 -9.39 -8.58 -6.41
C LEU A 222 -8.48 -8.83 -5.20
N HIS A 223 -8.83 -8.30 -4.04
CA HIS A 223 -8.06 -8.50 -2.81
C HIS A 223 -7.92 -9.98 -2.46
N LEU A 224 -8.97 -10.78 -2.69
CA LEU A 224 -8.99 -12.23 -2.42
C LEU A 224 -8.30 -13.07 -3.52
N VAL A 225 -7.98 -12.48 -4.67
CA VAL A 225 -7.35 -13.23 -5.79
C VAL A 225 -5.88 -13.51 -5.50
N ASN A 226 -5.20 -12.64 -4.75
CA ASN A 226 -3.79 -12.83 -4.37
C ASN A 226 -3.61 -13.74 -3.14
N TRP A 227 -4.67 -14.11 -2.43
CA TRP A 227 -4.55 -15.03 -1.30
C TRP A 227 -4.20 -16.45 -1.79
N ALA A 228 -3.13 -17.02 -1.24
CA ALA A 228 -2.53 -18.31 -1.63
C ALA A 228 -2.12 -18.43 -3.11
N GLY A 229 -1.71 -17.30 -3.72
CA GLY A 229 -1.25 -17.25 -5.11
C GLY A 229 0.23 -16.89 -5.26
N THR A 230 0.75 -17.01 -6.48
CA THR A 230 2.05 -16.46 -6.88
C THR A 230 1.85 -15.44 -7.99
N GLU A 231 2.53 -14.31 -7.87
CA GLU A 231 2.53 -13.24 -8.86
C GLU A 231 3.86 -13.27 -9.61
N TYR A 232 3.82 -13.40 -10.94
CA TYR A 232 5.02 -13.37 -11.77
C TYR A 232 4.81 -12.53 -13.03
N PRO A 233 5.86 -11.83 -13.48
CA PRO A 233 5.77 -11.02 -14.69
C PRO A 233 5.90 -11.87 -15.94
N ILE A 234 5.17 -11.50 -17.00
CA ILE A 234 5.28 -12.06 -18.35
C ILE A 234 5.48 -10.95 -19.37
N HIS A 235 6.14 -11.27 -20.49
CA HIS A 235 6.19 -10.40 -21.65
C HIS A 235 5.32 -10.98 -22.78
N PHE A 236 4.28 -10.26 -23.17
CA PHE A 236 3.33 -10.73 -24.19
C PHE A 236 2.91 -9.62 -25.15
N ARG A 237 3.13 -9.83 -26.45
CA ARG A 237 2.78 -8.89 -27.54
C ARG A 237 3.22 -7.45 -27.28
N GLY A 238 4.48 -7.28 -26.85
CA GLY A 238 5.07 -5.98 -26.57
C GLY A 238 4.57 -5.30 -25.30
N ARG A 239 3.96 -6.06 -24.37
CA ARG A 239 3.47 -5.56 -23.08
C ARG A 239 4.04 -6.40 -21.95
N ASN A 240 4.37 -5.72 -20.85
CA ASN A 240 4.71 -6.39 -19.60
C ASN A 240 3.47 -6.52 -18.74
N LEU A 241 3.15 -7.73 -18.35
CA LEU A 241 1.97 -8.08 -17.58
C LEU A 241 2.40 -8.80 -16.30
N VAL A 242 1.58 -8.78 -15.26
CA VAL A 242 1.73 -9.65 -14.09
C VAL A 242 0.57 -10.64 -14.08
N VAL A 243 0.90 -11.92 -13.97
CA VAL A 243 -0.07 -13.00 -13.82
C VAL A 243 -0.13 -13.36 -12.34
N VAL A 244 -1.34 -13.34 -11.78
CA VAL A 244 -1.61 -13.93 -10.47
C VAL A 244 -2.09 -15.34 -10.73
N ALA A 245 -1.36 -16.34 -10.25
CA ALA A 245 -1.66 -17.75 -10.44
C ALA A 245 -1.72 -18.50 -9.11
N ASP A 246 -2.15 -19.76 -9.16
CA ASP A 246 -1.98 -20.70 -8.05
C ASP A 246 -0.48 -20.89 -7.75
N TYR A 247 -0.11 -20.84 -6.46
CA TYR A 247 1.30 -20.92 -6.04
C TYR A 247 2.03 -22.17 -6.58
N LEU A 248 1.34 -23.29 -6.70
CA LEU A 248 1.92 -24.57 -7.16
C LEU A 248 1.72 -24.83 -8.65
N HIS A 249 0.81 -24.08 -9.28
CA HIS A 249 0.44 -24.26 -10.67
C HIS A 249 0.46 -22.91 -11.37
N ARG A 250 1.66 -22.50 -11.84
CA ARG A 250 1.86 -21.17 -12.44
C ARG A 250 0.99 -20.93 -13.68
N ASP A 251 0.55 -21.99 -14.38
CA ASP A 251 -0.40 -21.89 -15.50
C ASP A 251 -1.87 -21.78 -15.08
N ALA A 252 -2.20 -22.02 -13.81
CA ALA A 252 -3.55 -21.82 -13.26
C ALA A 252 -3.77 -20.35 -12.88
N ALA A 253 -3.81 -19.49 -13.90
CA ALA A 253 -3.98 -18.06 -13.73
C ALA A 253 -5.36 -17.68 -13.20
N ARG A 254 -5.39 -16.71 -12.28
CA ARG A 254 -6.59 -16.21 -11.60
C ARG A 254 -6.87 -14.75 -11.92
N ALA A 255 -5.84 -13.99 -12.28
CA ALA A 255 -5.97 -12.63 -12.77
C ALA A 255 -4.75 -12.20 -13.57
N VAL A 256 -4.94 -11.18 -14.39
CA VAL A 256 -3.89 -10.57 -15.22
C VAL A 256 -3.89 -9.07 -15.01
N PHE A 257 -2.70 -8.52 -14.83
CA PHE A 257 -2.43 -7.11 -14.60
C PHE A 257 -1.50 -6.57 -15.67
N TRP A 258 -1.68 -5.31 -16.06
CA TRP A 258 -0.74 -4.57 -16.88
C TRP A 258 0.25 -3.82 -15.99
N ILE A 259 1.55 -3.89 -16.31
CA ILE A 259 2.57 -3.01 -15.75
C ILE A 259 2.57 -1.71 -16.57
N ARG A 260 2.13 -0.61 -15.95
CA ARG A 260 2.05 0.71 -16.59
C ARG A 260 3.44 1.35 -16.74
N PRO A 261 3.58 2.38 -17.60
CA PRO A 261 4.83 3.15 -17.73
C PRO A 261 5.32 3.82 -16.44
N ASP A 262 4.42 4.12 -15.51
CA ASP A 262 4.76 4.66 -14.19
C ASP A 262 5.25 3.59 -13.19
N GLY A 263 5.22 2.31 -13.60
CA GLY A 263 5.61 1.15 -12.81
C GLY A 263 4.50 0.56 -11.94
N GLY A 264 3.30 1.15 -11.94
CA GLY A 264 2.13 0.65 -11.19
C GLY A 264 1.43 -0.52 -11.88
N LEU A 265 0.67 -1.30 -11.12
CA LEU A 265 -0.12 -2.42 -11.64
C LEU A 265 -1.56 -2.01 -11.88
N ARG A 266 -2.12 -2.48 -12.99
CA ARG A 266 -3.52 -2.25 -13.34
C ARG A 266 -4.22 -3.57 -13.68
N PRO A 267 -5.34 -3.94 -13.04
CA PRO A 267 -6.08 -5.13 -13.43
C PRO A 267 -6.60 -5.00 -14.86
N ILE A 268 -6.47 -6.08 -15.64
CA ILE A 268 -7.05 -6.21 -16.99
C ILE A 268 -8.23 -7.18 -16.93
N CYS A 269 -8.06 -8.33 -16.28
CA CYS A 269 -9.13 -9.31 -16.15
C CYS A 269 -8.96 -10.24 -14.97
N LYS A 270 -10.09 -10.81 -14.56
CA LYS A 270 -10.16 -11.99 -13.69
C LYS A 270 -10.40 -13.23 -14.53
N LEU A 271 -9.64 -14.28 -14.24
CA LEU A 271 -9.76 -15.60 -14.82
C LEU A 271 -10.28 -16.54 -13.74
N ASP A 272 -11.45 -17.16 -13.94
CA ASP A 272 -11.92 -18.19 -13.03
C ASP A 272 -11.56 -19.57 -13.59
N VAL A 273 -10.92 -20.39 -12.77
CA VAL A 273 -10.67 -21.79 -13.09
C VAL A 273 -11.99 -22.55 -12.96
N THR A 274 -12.63 -22.83 -14.08
CA THR A 274 -13.92 -23.52 -14.16
C THR A 274 -13.79 -25.04 -14.06
N ARG A 275 -12.63 -25.59 -14.46
CA ARG A 275 -12.35 -27.02 -14.40
C ARG A 275 -10.88 -27.27 -14.10
N ARG A 276 -10.60 -28.29 -13.30
CA ARG A 276 -9.27 -28.88 -13.10
C ARG A 276 -9.37 -30.37 -13.42
N GLU A 277 -8.58 -30.83 -14.38
CA GLU A 277 -8.47 -32.25 -14.77
C GLU A 277 -7.06 -32.74 -14.46
N ARG A 278 -6.95 -33.95 -13.92
CA ARG A 278 -5.67 -34.63 -13.77
C ARG A 278 -5.34 -35.30 -15.10
N THR A 279 -4.15 -35.05 -15.64
CA THR A 279 -3.67 -35.69 -16.88
C THR A 279 -2.51 -36.63 -16.56
N VAL A 280 -2.32 -37.66 -17.39
CA VAL A 280 -1.19 -38.60 -17.24
C VAL A 280 -0.02 -38.08 -18.07
N VAL A 281 1.09 -37.73 -17.42
CA VAL A 281 2.34 -37.25 -18.07
C VAL A 281 3.22 -38.44 -18.43
N SER A 282 3.38 -39.38 -17.51
CA SER A 282 4.03 -40.66 -17.75
C SER A 282 3.30 -41.76 -16.98
N ALA A 283 3.32 -42.98 -17.53
CA ALA A 283 2.68 -44.14 -16.93
C ALA A 283 3.51 -45.38 -17.18
N GLN A 284 3.92 -46.06 -16.12
CA GLN A 284 4.39 -47.44 -16.20
C GLN A 284 3.21 -48.40 -16.43
N ASP A 285 2.06 -48.10 -15.82
CA ASP A 285 0.79 -48.83 -16.00
C ASP A 285 -0.29 -47.88 -16.49
N SER A 286 -0.56 -47.89 -17.79
CA SER A 286 -1.50 -46.95 -18.41
C SER A 286 -2.94 -47.10 -17.93
N ALA A 287 -3.38 -48.32 -17.59
CA ALA A 287 -4.75 -48.56 -17.16
C ALA A 287 -4.98 -48.05 -15.73
N LEU A 288 -4.03 -48.32 -14.83
CA LEU A 288 -4.02 -47.79 -13.47
C LEU A 288 -3.97 -46.26 -13.48
N CYS A 289 -3.01 -45.67 -14.19
CA CYS A 289 -2.83 -44.23 -14.21
C CYS A 289 -4.06 -43.50 -14.79
N ALA A 290 -4.63 -44.00 -15.89
CA ALA A 290 -5.86 -43.44 -16.46
C ALA A 290 -7.04 -43.58 -15.49
N GLY A 291 -7.20 -44.74 -14.85
CA GLY A 291 -8.29 -44.98 -13.92
C GLY A 291 -8.24 -44.10 -12.67
N VAL A 292 -7.04 -43.82 -12.15
CA VAL A 292 -6.83 -42.86 -11.06
C VAL A 292 -7.08 -41.42 -11.52
N ALA A 293 -6.61 -41.03 -12.70
CA ALA A 293 -6.81 -39.68 -13.26
C ALA A 293 -8.29 -39.36 -13.52
N GLU A 294 -9.05 -40.32 -14.05
CA GLU A 294 -10.46 -40.21 -14.38
C GLU A 294 -11.39 -40.43 -13.16
N ARG A 295 -10.82 -40.76 -12.00
CA ARG A 295 -11.55 -41.12 -10.77
C ARG A 295 -12.47 -42.34 -10.93
N SER A 296 -12.17 -43.23 -11.88
CA SER A 296 -12.89 -44.49 -12.03
C SER A 296 -12.41 -45.56 -11.04
N ILE A 297 -11.16 -45.43 -10.56
CA ILE A 297 -10.63 -46.18 -9.41
C ILE A 297 -10.83 -45.34 -8.15
N LYS A 298 -11.54 -45.89 -7.17
CA LYS A 298 -11.84 -45.19 -5.91
C LYS A 298 -10.70 -45.37 -4.89
N PRO A 299 -10.39 -44.32 -4.10
CA PRO A 299 -9.48 -44.47 -2.97
C PRO A 299 -10.01 -45.48 -1.94
N LEU A 300 -9.09 -46.11 -1.21
CA LEU A 300 -9.38 -46.93 -0.05
C LEU A 300 -10.00 -46.09 1.07
N GLU A 301 -10.98 -46.68 1.75
CA GLU A 301 -11.58 -46.07 2.93
C GLU A 301 -10.74 -46.37 4.17
N TRP A 302 -10.38 -45.32 4.90
CA TRP A 302 -9.63 -45.41 6.15
C TRP A 302 -10.59 -45.48 7.35
N ARG A 303 -10.26 -46.30 8.34
CA ARG A 303 -11.10 -46.47 9.54
C ARG A 303 -10.72 -45.45 10.60
N PRO A 304 -11.65 -44.61 11.11
CA PRO A 304 -11.35 -43.67 12.17
C PRO A 304 -10.98 -44.39 13.46
N VAL A 305 -9.97 -43.87 14.17
CA VAL A 305 -9.62 -44.29 15.52
C VAL A 305 -10.28 -43.32 16.49
N GLU A 306 -11.29 -43.79 17.21
CA GLU A 306 -11.97 -42.97 18.22
C GLU A 306 -11.15 -42.93 19.51
N PHE A 307 -10.72 -41.74 19.90
CA PHE A 307 -10.14 -41.50 21.21
C PHE A 307 -11.21 -40.97 22.17
N ASN A 308 -11.68 -41.80 23.09
CA ASN A 308 -12.66 -41.39 24.10
C ASN A 308 -12.20 -41.75 25.53
N PRO A 309 -11.75 -40.76 26.34
CA PRO A 309 -11.50 -39.36 25.98
C PRO A 309 -10.24 -39.19 25.12
N ARG A 310 -10.13 -38.05 24.42
CA ARG A 310 -8.92 -37.75 23.64
C ARG A 310 -7.71 -37.57 24.58
N PRO A 311 -6.57 -38.23 24.32
CA PRO A 311 -5.40 -38.08 25.19
C PRO A 311 -4.86 -36.65 25.13
N PRO A 312 -4.26 -36.14 26.22
CA PRO A 312 -3.56 -34.86 26.22
C PRO A 312 -2.49 -34.80 25.12
N ARG A 313 -2.24 -33.60 24.58
CA ARG A 313 -1.27 -33.38 23.49
C ARG A 313 0.08 -34.04 23.73
N ASP A 314 0.65 -33.87 24.93
CA ASP A 314 1.95 -34.44 25.27
C ASP A 314 1.94 -35.97 25.29
N GLU A 315 0.82 -36.58 25.69
CA GLU A 315 0.68 -38.03 25.66
C GLU A 315 0.55 -38.55 24.23
N PHE A 316 -0.20 -37.86 23.38
CA PHE A 316 -0.30 -38.19 21.96
C PHE A 316 1.07 -38.11 21.28
N VAL A 317 1.80 -37.00 21.50
CA VAL A 317 3.16 -36.80 20.98
C VAL A 317 4.12 -37.87 21.51
N ARG A 318 4.02 -38.28 22.78
CA ARG A 318 4.85 -39.39 23.30
C ARG A 318 4.57 -40.73 22.61
N ARG A 319 3.32 -41.02 22.25
CA ARG A 319 2.93 -42.28 21.60
C ARG A 319 3.30 -42.32 20.12
N TYR A 320 3.15 -41.20 19.42
CA TYR A 320 3.22 -41.15 17.95
C TYR A 320 4.27 -40.17 17.39
N GLY A 321 5.09 -39.55 18.25
CA GLY A 321 6.16 -38.63 17.88
C GLY A 321 5.71 -37.22 17.48
N LYS A 322 4.59 -37.09 16.77
CA LYS A 322 4.04 -35.81 16.28
C LYS A 322 2.57 -35.66 16.72
N TYR A 323 2.11 -34.42 16.91
CA TYR A 323 0.72 -34.14 17.28
C TYR A 323 -0.18 -34.13 16.04
N ALA A 324 -1.32 -34.83 16.10
CA ALA A 324 -2.34 -34.86 15.05
C ALA A 324 -3.74 -34.55 15.60
N ASP A 325 -4.58 -33.96 14.75
CA ASP A 325 -6.00 -33.74 14.96
C ASP A 325 -6.84 -34.99 14.77
N GLY A 326 -6.47 -35.82 13.80
CA GLY A 326 -7.10 -37.10 13.50
C GLY A 326 -6.08 -38.24 13.38
N LEU A 327 -6.55 -39.45 13.69
CA LEU A 327 -5.89 -40.71 13.34
C LEU A 327 -6.92 -41.62 12.67
N THR A 328 -6.58 -42.10 11.49
CA THR A 328 -7.32 -43.14 10.79
C THR A 328 -6.37 -44.30 10.49
N THR A 329 -6.89 -45.51 10.29
CA THR A 329 -6.08 -46.72 10.09
C THR A 329 -6.51 -47.53 8.90
N LEU A 330 -5.54 -48.21 8.29
CA LEU A 330 -5.73 -49.18 7.23
C LEU A 330 -4.90 -50.42 7.56
N LYS A 331 -5.49 -51.61 7.46
CA LYS A 331 -4.79 -52.88 7.69
C LYS A 331 -4.66 -53.64 6.38
N ILE A 332 -3.47 -53.61 5.78
CA ILE A 332 -3.19 -54.14 4.43
C ILE A 332 -1.69 -54.46 4.28
N ASP A 333 -1.34 -55.35 3.35
CA ASP A 333 0.03 -55.55 2.88
C ASP A 333 0.45 -54.36 2.01
N VAL A 334 1.20 -53.43 2.59
CA VAL A 334 1.45 -52.12 1.97
C VAL A 334 2.68 -52.11 1.07
N ASP A 335 3.66 -52.99 1.33
CA ASP A 335 4.92 -53.08 0.59
C ASP A 335 5.07 -54.39 -0.23
N GLY A 336 4.03 -55.21 -0.24
CA GLY A 336 3.93 -56.42 -1.05
C GLY A 336 4.84 -57.55 -0.58
N ASP A 337 5.22 -57.56 0.69
CA ASP A 337 6.07 -58.60 1.28
C ASP A 337 5.29 -59.85 1.72
N GLY A 338 3.95 -59.80 1.64
CA GLY A 338 3.04 -60.87 2.03
C GLY A 338 2.60 -60.83 3.50
N GLN A 339 3.07 -59.86 4.29
CA GLN A 339 2.63 -59.58 5.64
C GLN A 339 1.63 -58.42 5.63
N THR A 340 0.81 -58.33 6.68
CA THR A 340 -0.18 -57.25 6.78
C THR A 340 0.23 -56.28 7.87
N GLU A 341 0.31 -55.00 7.52
CA GLU A 341 0.63 -53.92 8.44
C GLU A 341 -0.60 -53.17 8.86
N THR A 342 -0.56 -52.63 10.09
CA THR A 342 -1.51 -51.63 10.54
C THR A 342 -0.89 -50.25 10.30
N ILE A 343 -1.36 -49.54 9.27
CA ILE A 343 -0.87 -48.21 8.91
C ILE A 343 -1.77 -47.16 9.53
N GLY A 344 -1.16 -46.19 10.21
CA GLY A 344 -1.84 -44.99 10.71
C GLY A 344 -1.67 -43.83 9.72
N ARG A 345 -2.79 -43.20 9.35
CA ARG A 345 -2.84 -41.92 8.63
C ARG A 345 -3.21 -40.83 9.62
N PHE A 346 -2.27 -39.93 9.85
CA PHE A 346 -2.38 -38.83 10.79
C PHE A 346 -2.72 -37.54 10.07
N ASP A 347 -3.69 -36.80 10.58
CA ASP A 347 -4.15 -35.55 10.00
C ASP A 347 -3.92 -34.42 11.01
N TYR A 348 -3.22 -33.36 10.66
CA TYR A 348 -3.04 -32.17 11.51
C TYR A 348 -3.52 -30.92 10.79
N ALA A 349 -4.30 -30.09 11.48
CA ALA A 349 -4.84 -28.82 11.05
C ALA A 349 -4.45 -27.72 12.06
N SER A 350 -3.52 -26.83 11.69
CA SER A 350 -2.97 -25.86 12.64
C SER A 350 -3.95 -24.78 13.15
N GLY A 351 -5.15 -24.67 12.58
CA GLY A 351 -6.24 -23.81 13.07
C GLY A 351 -5.99 -22.29 13.03
N ALA A 352 -4.78 -21.83 12.70
CA ALA A 352 -4.42 -20.43 12.55
C ALA A 352 -4.39 -20.03 11.06
N GLY A 353 -5.06 -18.92 10.72
CA GLY A 353 -5.17 -18.44 9.34
C GLY A 353 -5.91 -19.42 8.43
N CYS A 354 -5.42 -19.62 7.21
CA CYS A 354 -5.97 -20.58 6.26
C CYS A 354 -5.69 -22.07 6.61
N GLY A 355 -5.03 -22.36 7.72
CA GLY A 355 -4.76 -23.71 8.23
C GLY A 355 -3.72 -24.48 7.39
N SER A 356 -2.62 -24.90 8.00
CA SER A 356 -1.80 -25.97 7.40
C SER A 356 -2.51 -27.29 7.64
N TYR A 357 -2.85 -28.00 6.57
CA TYR A 357 -3.29 -29.39 6.65
C TYR A 357 -2.13 -30.30 6.25
N SER A 358 -1.64 -31.11 7.18
CA SER A 358 -0.57 -32.06 6.91
C SER A 358 -1.02 -33.47 7.22
N ILE A 359 -0.75 -34.37 6.29
CA ILE A 359 -0.97 -35.80 6.37
C ILE A 359 0.39 -36.48 6.40
N TRP A 360 0.58 -37.40 7.33
CA TRP A 360 1.70 -38.34 7.29
C TRP A 360 1.24 -39.73 7.67
N PHE A 361 2.05 -40.72 7.31
CA PHE A 361 1.80 -42.11 7.60
C PHE A 361 2.85 -42.63 8.59
N ALA A 362 2.43 -43.58 9.42
CA ALA A 362 3.36 -44.36 10.24
C ALA A 362 2.88 -45.79 10.36
N LYS A 363 3.81 -46.73 10.50
CA LYS A 363 3.46 -48.11 10.86
C LYS A 363 3.10 -48.15 12.34
N LEU A 364 1.97 -48.74 12.70
CA LEU A 364 1.50 -48.83 14.09
C LEU A 364 1.57 -50.26 14.61
N THR A 365 1.62 -50.38 15.95
CA THR A 365 1.34 -51.64 16.63
C THR A 365 -0.11 -52.05 16.40
N ASP A 366 -0.39 -53.36 16.44
CA ASP A 366 -1.76 -53.88 16.21
C ASP A 366 -2.79 -53.40 17.26
N ASP A 367 -2.33 -53.02 18.45
CA ASP A 367 -3.14 -52.42 19.51
C ASP A 367 -3.23 -50.89 19.43
N LEU A 368 -2.63 -50.30 18.38
CA LEU A 368 -2.60 -48.86 18.11
C LEU A 368 -1.96 -48.03 19.23
N THR A 369 -1.09 -48.60 20.05
CA THR A 369 -0.49 -47.88 21.20
C THR A 369 0.79 -47.11 20.85
N ALA A 370 1.50 -47.48 19.78
CA ALA A 370 2.77 -46.87 19.39
C ALA A 370 3.07 -46.98 17.89
N VAL A 371 4.02 -46.16 17.43
CA VAL A 371 4.67 -46.30 16.10
C VAL A 371 5.72 -47.42 16.15
N VAL A 372 5.77 -48.22 15.08
CA VAL A 372 6.76 -49.29 14.88
C VAL A 372 7.82 -48.78 13.92
N HIS A 373 8.93 -48.29 14.47
CA HIS A 373 10.05 -47.79 13.68
C HIS A 373 10.77 -48.89 12.91
N GLY A 374 11.16 -48.59 11.68
CA GLY A 374 11.90 -49.48 10.81
C GLY A 374 11.88 -48.98 9.36
N PRO A 375 12.48 -49.75 8.42
CA PRO A 375 12.64 -49.30 7.04
C PRO A 375 11.35 -48.89 6.33
N LEU A 376 10.23 -49.57 6.65
CA LEU A 376 8.93 -49.22 6.10
C LEU A 376 8.36 -47.93 6.71
N ASP A 377 8.58 -47.68 7.99
CA ASP A 377 8.15 -46.44 8.67
C ASP A 377 8.94 -45.24 8.16
N ASP A 378 10.27 -45.39 7.99
CA ASP A 378 11.14 -44.37 7.40
C ASP A 378 10.70 -44.02 5.97
N LEU A 379 10.31 -45.04 5.20
CA LEU A 379 9.78 -44.88 3.85
C LEU A 379 8.43 -44.14 3.91
N LEU A 380 7.51 -44.52 4.82
CA LEU A 380 6.21 -43.88 4.98
C LEU A 380 6.30 -42.41 5.44
N ASP A 381 7.22 -42.05 6.35
CA ASP A 381 7.44 -40.66 6.79
C ASP A 381 7.97 -39.78 5.63
N SER A 382 8.67 -40.40 4.66
CA SER A 382 9.14 -39.71 3.45
C SER A 382 8.01 -39.28 2.48
N PHE A 383 6.78 -39.76 2.67
CA PHE A 383 5.60 -39.43 1.84
C PHE A 383 4.58 -38.53 2.54
N SER A 384 5.02 -37.72 3.50
CA SER A 384 4.17 -36.72 4.10
C SER A 384 3.76 -35.65 3.08
N GLY A 385 2.50 -35.25 3.12
CA GLY A 385 1.91 -34.33 2.16
C GLY A 385 0.72 -33.62 2.77
N THR A 386 -0.08 -33.00 1.91
CA THR A 386 -1.29 -32.26 2.30
C THR A 386 -2.56 -32.94 1.80
N HIS A 387 -2.44 -33.75 0.75
CA HIS A 387 -3.48 -34.64 0.27
C HIS A 387 -2.83 -35.96 -0.15
N VAL A 388 -3.25 -37.06 0.45
CA VAL A 388 -2.76 -38.39 0.08
C VAL A 388 -3.93 -39.35 -0.05
N ASP A 389 -4.18 -39.78 -1.28
CA ASP A 389 -5.12 -40.86 -1.58
C ASP A 389 -4.36 -42.19 -1.67
N THR A 390 -5.02 -43.28 -1.28
CA THR A 390 -4.47 -44.63 -1.37
C THR A 390 -5.37 -45.52 -2.18
N PHE A 391 -4.81 -46.39 -3.00
CA PHE A 391 -5.56 -47.23 -3.93
C PHE A 391 -5.10 -48.68 -3.79
N ASP A 392 -6.04 -49.63 -3.81
CA ASP A 392 -5.74 -51.05 -3.98
C ASP A 392 -6.22 -51.47 -5.37
N VAL A 393 -5.28 -51.95 -6.18
CA VAL A 393 -5.57 -52.53 -7.49
C VAL A 393 -4.89 -53.87 -7.59
N ASP A 394 -5.69 -54.92 -7.67
CA ASP A 394 -5.27 -56.33 -7.74
C ASP A 394 -4.34 -56.76 -6.58
N GLY A 395 -4.61 -56.28 -5.37
CA GLY A 395 -3.85 -56.62 -4.16
C GLY A 395 -2.51 -55.89 -4.05
N ARG A 396 -2.37 -54.75 -4.76
CA ARG A 396 -1.19 -53.88 -4.69
C ARG A 396 -1.63 -52.49 -4.26
N VAL A 397 -0.92 -51.94 -3.28
CA VAL A 397 -1.20 -50.62 -2.72
C VAL A 397 -0.39 -49.55 -3.43
N TYR A 398 -1.07 -48.46 -3.78
CA TYR A 398 -0.49 -47.28 -4.42
C TYR A 398 -0.88 -46.02 -3.63
N PHE A 399 0.04 -45.07 -3.53
CA PHE A 399 -0.17 -43.78 -2.86
C PHE A 399 -0.12 -42.67 -3.90
N ALA A 400 -1.12 -41.80 -3.94
CA ALA A 400 -1.07 -40.55 -4.70
C ALA A 400 -0.71 -39.42 -3.74
N VAL A 401 0.56 -38.99 -3.77
CA VAL A 401 1.12 -38.05 -2.78
C VAL A 401 1.19 -36.65 -3.37
N ALA A 402 0.45 -35.71 -2.79
CA ALA A 402 0.46 -34.29 -3.19
C ALA A 402 1.11 -33.40 -2.11
N ASN A 403 2.03 -32.54 -2.54
CA ASN A 403 2.71 -31.56 -1.69
C ASN A 403 2.03 -30.19 -1.80
N GLY A 404 1.41 -29.73 -0.71
CA GLY A 404 0.78 -28.41 -0.57
C GLY A 404 -0.76 -28.43 -0.67
N ALA A 405 -1.46 -27.59 0.10
CA ALA A 405 -2.91 -27.71 0.39
C ALA A 405 -3.85 -27.77 -0.83
N TRP A 406 -3.33 -27.52 -2.03
CA TRP A 406 -4.06 -27.45 -3.31
C TRP A 406 -3.44 -28.26 -4.45
N ALA A 407 -2.42 -29.08 -4.19
CA ALA A 407 -1.75 -29.87 -5.23
C ALA A 407 -2.65 -31.02 -5.72
N SER A 408 -3.24 -30.86 -6.92
CA SER A 408 -4.10 -31.88 -7.52
C SER A 408 -3.35 -32.94 -8.34
N SER A 409 -2.03 -32.84 -8.51
CA SER A 409 -1.23 -33.71 -9.36
C SER A 409 -0.11 -34.44 -8.59
N GLY A 410 -0.47 -35.11 -7.49
CA GLY A 410 0.46 -35.95 -6.75
C GLY A 410 0.84 -37.21 -7.52
N ASN A 411 2.13 -37.54 -7.62
CA ASN A 411 2.60 -38.73 -8.33
C ASN A 411 2.05 -40.00 -7.68
N LEU A 412 1.76 -41.02 -8.50
CA LEU A 412 1.38 -42.34 -7.99
C LEU A 412 2.65 -43.14 -7.72
N ILE A 413 2.85 -43.50 -6.46
CA ILE A 413 3.99 -44.30 -6.03
C ILE A 413 3.53 -45.66 -5.53
N LYS A 414 4.40 -46.65 -5.69
CA LYS A 414 4.25 -47.98 -5.14
C LYS A 414 5.41 -48.27 -4.20
N LEU A 415 5.11 -48.90 -3.07
CA LEU A 415 6.14 -49.34 -2.13
C LEU A 415 6.54 -50.78 -2.44
N GLY A 416 7.82 -51.09 -2.26
CA GLY A 416 8.34 -52.46 -2.36
C GLY A 416 9.73 -52.61 -1.79
N LYS A 417 9.97 -53.68 -1.01
CA LYS A 417 11.28 -54.11 -0.48
C LYS A 417 12.21 -52.95 -0.03
N GLY A 418 11.67 -51.97 0.70
CA GLY A 418 12.42 -50.82 1.22
C GLY A 418 12.69 -49.70 0.20
N THR A 419 11.98 -49.67 -0.93
CA THR A 419 12.08 -48.63 -1.96
C THR A 419 10.71 -48.10 -2.36
N ALA A 420 10.69 -46.85 -2.85
CA ALA A 420 9.52 -46.24 -3.48
C ALA A 420 9.76 -46.15 -4.99
N GLU A 421 8.79 -46.59 -5.77
CA GLU A 421 8.83 -46.50 -7.23
C GLU A 421 7.69 -45.60 -7.73
N GLU A 422 8.02 -44.62 -8.58
CA GLU A 422 7.03 -43.81 -9.28
C GLU A 422 6.40 -44.60 -10.43
N VAL A 423 5.09 -44.86 -10.33
CA VAL A 423 4.30 -45.61 -11.31
C VAL A 423 3.60 -44.68 -12.28
N CYS A 424 3.12 -43.53 -11.81
CA CYS A 424 2.49 -42.50 -12.62
C CYS A 424 3.02 -41.12 -12.25
N LYS A 425 3.38 -40.34 -13.26
CA LYS A 425 3.52 -38.90 -13.13
C LYS A 425 2.25 -38.24 -13.65
N PHE A 426 1.61 -37.44 -12.82
CA PHE A 426 0.43 -36.69 -13.24
C PHE A 426 0.75 -35.24 -13.51
N GLY A 427 0.08 -34.69 -14.51
CA GLY A 427 -0.02 -33.27 -14.77
C GLY A 427 -1.40 -32.76 -14.37
N GLN A 428 -1.59 -31.47 -14.57
CA GLN A 428 -2.88 -30.83 -14.38
C GLN A 428 -3.22 -30.04 -15.63
N ARG A 429 -4.44 -30.22 -16.12
CA ARG A 429 -5.03 -29.36 -17.14
C ARG A 429 -6.10 -28.50 -16.48
N THR A 430 -5.99 -27.21 -16.64
CA THR A 430 -6.98 -26.24 -16.18
C THR A 430 -7.87 -25.80 -17.34
N THR A 431 -9.07 -25.34 -17.02
CA THR A 431 -9.94 -24.65 -17.97
C THR A 431 -10.36 -23.33 -17.36
N HIS A 432 -9.96 -22.23 -17.98
CA HIS A 432 -10.24 -20.89 -17.53
C HIS A 432 -11.43 -20.30 -18.28
N ALA A 433 -12.21 -19.48 -17.57
CA ALA A 433 -13.16 -18.57 -18.19
C ALA A 433 -12.79 -17.14 -17.78
N VAL A 434 -12.84 -16.22 -18.74
CA VAL A 434 -12.78 -14.78 -18.44
C VAL A 434 -14.11 -14.39 -17.82
N THR A 435 -14.10 -14.03 -16.53
CA THR A 435 -15.34 -13.73 -15.78
C THR A 435 -15.54 -12.26 -15.51
N LYS A 436 -14.47 -11.47 -15.58
CA LYS A 436 -14.55 -10.01 -15.47
C LYS A 436 -13.44 -9.38 -16.30
N LEU A 437 -13.82 -8.46 -17.18
CA LEU A 437 -12.90 -7.51 -17.79
C LEU A 437 -12.91 -6.24 -16.96
N PHE A 438 -11.73 -5.82 -16.52
CA PHE A 438 -11.52 -4.51 -15.96
C PHE A 438 -11.18 -3.62 -17.15
N LEU A 439 -12.22 -2.95 -17.68
CA LEU A 439 -12.09 -2.18 -18.91
C LEU A 439 -10.98 -1.13 -18.76
N PRO A 440 -10.02 -1.10 -19.69
CA PRO A 440 -9.03 -0.06 -19.68
C PRO A 440 -9.68 1.31 -19.90
N ILE A 441 -9.27 2.21 -19.05
CA ILE A 441 -9.45 3.65 -19.21
C ILE A 441 -8.73 3.98 -20.51
N THR A 442 -9.48 4.41 -21.51
CA THR A 442 -8.94 4.86 -22.79
C THR A 442 -8.71 6.37 -22.74
N ASP A 443 -7.80 6.77 -21.86
CA ASP A 443 -6.97 7.99 -21.92
C ASP A 443 -5.97 8.00 -20.76
N ALA A 444 -5.06 8.97 -20.74
CA ALA A 444 -4.09 9.15 -19.65
C ALA A 444 -4.75 9.59 -18.30
N HIS A 445 -6.09 9.59 -18.18
CA HIS A 445 -6.81 10.37 -17.16
C HIS A 445 -8.01 9.69 -16.49
N GLY A 446 -8.23 8.40 -16.67
CA GLY A 446 -9.04 7.65 -15.72
C GLY A 446 -10.53 7.48 -16.03
N VAL A 447 -11.02 7.68 -17.27
CA VAL A 447 -12.45 7.49 -17.60
C VAL A 447 -12.68 6.60 -18.83
N ALA A 448 -13.71 5.75 -18.77
CA ALA A 448 -14.17 4.90 -19.87
C ALA A 448 -14.81 5.71 -21.02
N SER A 449 -14.79 5.15 -22.23
CA SER A 449 -15.55 5.65 -23.39
C SER A 449 -16.99 5.97 -23.02
N CYS A 450 -17.40 7.22 -23.30
CA CYS A 450 -18.69 7.81 -22.97
C CYS A 450 -19.94 7.09 -23.50
N LYS A 451 -19.78 6.06 -24.34
CA LYS A 451 -20.89 5.44 -25.07
C LYS A 451 -21.51 4.24 -24.36
N ASP A 452 -20.76 3.54 -23.51
CA ASP A 452 -21.17 2.26 -22.92
C ASP A 452 -21.02 2.19 -21.39
N SER A 453 -20.74 3.31 -20.71
CA SER A 453 -20.55 3.31 -19.26
C SER A 453 -21.85 3.04 -18.47
N LEU A 454 -21.80 2.04 -17.60
CA LEU A 454 -22.85 1.69 -16.65
C LEU A 454 -22.90 2.63 -15.43
N ASP A 455 -21.83 3.38 -15.17
CA ASP A 455 -21.73 4.30 -14.04
C ASP A 455 -22.39 5.67 -14.32
N PHE A 456 -23.11 6.17 -13.32
CA PHE A 456 -23.86 7.44 -13.40
C PHE A 456 -22.92 8.63 -13.61
N ILE A 457 -21.79 8.69 -12.90
CA ILE A 457 -20.85 9.83 -12.95
C ILE A 457 -20.26 9.95 -14.33
N THR A 458 -19.82 8.83 -14.90
CA THR A 458 -19.26 8.80 -16.25
C THR A 458 -20.28 9.29 -17.28
N ARG A 459 -21.55 8.83 -17.21
CA ARG A 459 -22.61 9.33 -18.10
C ARG A 459 -22.89 10.82 -17.90
N ALA A 460 -22.90 11.31 -16.67
CA ALA A 460 -23.11 12.72 -16.34
C ALA A 460 -22.01 13.62 -16.93
N ILE A 461 -20.74 13.28 -16.70
CA ILE A 461 -19.59 14.04 -17.21
C ILE A 461 -19.58 14.03 -18.74
N CYS A 462 -19.84 12.88 -19.35
CA CYS A 462 -19.90 12.73 -20.80
C CYS A 462 -21.10 13.42 -21.45
N GLY A 463 -22.25 13.46 -20.77
CA GLY A 463 -23.49 14.06 -21.25
C GLY A 463 -23.53 15.58 -21.11
N SER A 464 -22.64 16.18 -20.32
CA SER A 464 -22.61 17.61 -20.01
C SER A 464 -21.25 18.24 -20.36
N PRO A 465 -21.19 19.06 -21.42
CA PRO A 465 -19.97 19.81 -21.75
C PRO A 465 -19.44 20.69 -20.61
N ALA A 466 -20.32 21.16 -19.74
CA ALA A 466 -19.94 21.95 -18.56
C ALA A 466 -19.22 21.10 -17.51
N LEU A 467 -19.66 19.86 -17.29
CA LEU A 467 -19.00 18.94 -16.36
C LEU A 467 -17.66 18.44 -16.91
N ALA A 468 -17.59 18.15 -18.21
CA ALA A 468 -16.33 17.81 -18.87
C ALA A 468 -15.27 18.93 -18.72
N ALA A 469 -15.68 20.19 -18.92
CA ALA A 469 -14.78 21.34 -18.75
C ALA A 469 -14.27 21.51 -17.31
N LEU A 470 -15.11 21.20 -16.31
CA LEU A 470 -14.69 21.21 -14.91
C LEU A 470 -13.68 20.10 -14.60
N ARG A 471 -13.89 18.89 -15.13
CA ARG A 471 -12.91 17.81 -15.02
C ARG A 471 -11.57 18.22 -15.59
N ASP A 472 -11.55 18.68 -16.84
CA ASP A 472 -10.33 19.05 -17.53
C ASP A 472 -9.57 20.16 -16.79
N ARG A 473 -10.32 21.10 -16.19
CA ARG A 473 -9.74 22.17 -15.36
C ARG A 473 -9.08 21.64 -14.09
N LEU A 474 -9.72 20.68 -13.41
CA LEU A 474 -9.14 20.05 -12.22
C LEU A 474 -7.87 19.26 -12.56
N ASP A 475 -7.89 18.53 -13.68
CA ASP A 475 -6.74 17.73 -14.13
C ASP A 475 -5.54 18.61 -14.52
N GLU A 476 -5.79 19.73 -15.18
CA GLU A 476 -4.75 20.73 -15.46
C GLU A 476 -4.12 21.27 -14.17
N LEU A 477 -4.91 21.59 -13.15
CA LEU A 477 -4.41 22.09 -11.88
C LEU A 477 -3.58 21.04 -11.13
N LEU A 478 -4.03 19.78 -11.11
CA LEU A 478 -3.28 18.72 -10.45
C LEU A 478 -1.95 18.42 -11.16
N ARG A 479 -1.88 18.56 -12.49
CA ARG A 479 -0.61 18.47 -13.24
C ARG A 479 0.34 19.62 -12.94
N GLN A 480 -0.18 20.82 -12.72
CA GLN A 480 0.61 21.99 -12.37
C GLN A 480 1.14 21.90 -10.92
N HIS A 481 0.46 21.13 -10.04
CA HIS A 481 0.72 21.09 -8.60
C HIS A 481 0.72 19.64 -8.06
N PRO A 482 1.74 18.81 -8.36
CA PRO A 482 1.78 17.41 -7.93
C PRO A 482 1.77 17.25 -6.39
N ASP A 483 2.32 18.20 -5.65
CA ASP A 483 2.32 18.22 -4.18
C ASP A 483 0.95 18.54 -3.57
N ALA A 484 -0.02 19.01 -4.36
CA ALA A 484 -1.37 19.32 -3.89
C ALA A 484 -2.20 18.06 -3.57
N ALA A 485 -1.72 16.87 -3.94
CA ALA A 485 -2.34 15.58 -3.64
C ALA A 485 -2.42 15.28 -2.12
N GLY A 486 -1.55 15.88 -1.28
CA GLY A 486 -1.66 15.85 0.19
C GLY A 486 -1.63 14.46 0.86
N THR A 487 -1.98 14.41 2.16
CA THR A 487 -2.04 13.17 2.99
C THR A 487 -3.07 12.17 2.45
N PRO A 488 -3.09 10.89 2.89
CA PRO A 488 -4.03 9.87 2.40
C PRO A 488 -5.50 10.32 2.36
N GLU A 489 -5.98 11.10 3.34
CA GLU A 489 -7.36 11.60 3.41
C GLU A 489 -7.66 12.82 2.51
N SER A 490 -6.63 13.42 1.89
CA SER A 490 -6.77 14.51 0.92
C SER A 490 -6.30 14.16 -0.49
N SER A 491 -5.89 12.89 -0.67
CA SER A 491 -5.49 12.32 -1.94
C SER A 491 -6.57 12.47 -2.99
N GLN A 492 -6.15 12.75 -4.22
CA GLN A 492 -7.06 12.83 -5.35
C GLN A 492 -7.86 11.54 -5.52
N GLN A 493 -7.25 10.40 -5.20
CA GLN A 493 -7.89 9.10 -5.24
C GLN A 493 -8.99 8.96 -4.17
N TYR A 494 -8.73 9.36 -2.92
CA TYR A 494 -9.74 9.38 -1.87
C TYR A 494 -10.95 10.23 -2.24
N TRP A 495 -10.71 11.42 -2.83
CA TRP A 495 -11.79 12.30 -3.31
C TRP A 495 -12.58 11.63 -4.45
N ILE A 496 -11.91 10.97 -5.39
CA ILE A 496 -12.58 10.23 -6.45
C ILE A 496 -13.51 9.17 -5.86
N ASP A 497 -13.01 8.35 -4.94
CA ASP A 497 -13.73 7.17 -4.46
C ASP A 497 -14.87 7.51 -3.50
N ASN A 498 -14.63 8.44 -2.58
CA ASN A 498 -15.57 8.70 -1.48
C ASN A 498 -16.49 9.90 -1.77
N VAL A 499 -16.10 10.78 -2.69
CA VAL A 499 -16.76 12.07 -2.88
C VAL A 499 -17.37 12.17 -4.27
N ARG A 500 -16.57 11.99 -5.33
CA ARG A 500 -17.05 12.02 -6.72
C ARG A 500 -18.00 10.86 -7.00
N ASN A 501 -17.58 9.62 -6.68
CA ASN A 501 -18.36 8.42 -6.99
C ASN A 501 -19.62 8.27 -6.10
N GLY A 502 -19.73 9.04 -5.01
CA GLY A 502 -20.94 9.13 -4.19
C GLY A 502 -22.09 9.91 -4.83
N CYS A 503 -21.83 10.72 -5.86
CA CYS A 503 -22.87 11.53 -6.49
C CYS A 503 -23.93 10.69 -7.24
N ARG A 504 -25.17 11.17 -7.22
CA ARG A 504 -26.33 10.56 -7.90
C ARG A 504 -27.09 11.52 -8.82
N THR A 505 -26.65 12.78 -8.91
CA THR A 505 -27.24 13.82 -9.78
C THR A 505 -26.14 14.66 -10.45
N GLU A 506 -26.41 15.22 -11.63
CA GLU A 506 -25.43 16.09 -12.34
C GLU A 506 -25.09 17.35 -11.52
N ALA A 507 -26.07 17.88 -10.79
CA ALA A 507 -25.88 19.02 -9.88
C ALA A 507 -24.95 18.68 -8.70
N CYS A 508 -24.92 17.43 -8.25
CA CYS A 508 -23.91 16.96 -7.31
C CYS A 508 -22.53 16.96 -7.98
N VAL A 509 -22.41 16.37 -9.16
CA VAL A 509 -21.13 16.29 -9.91
C VAL A 509 -20.53 17.69 -10.17
N ASP A 510 -21.33 18.65 -10.63
CA ASP A 510 -20.86 20.04 -10.85
C ASP A 510 -20.28 20.64 -9.56
N ARG A 511 -21.00 20.47 -8.44
CA ARG A 511 -20.63 21.00 -7.13
C ARG A 511 -19.35 20.40 -6.60
N VAL A 512 -19.17 19.08 -6.69
CA VAL A 512 -17.96 18.41 -6.17
C VAL A 512 -16.73 18.82 -6.96
N TYR A 513 -16.83 18.92 -8.28
CA TYR A 513 -15.72 19.33 -9.13
C TYR A 513 -15.33 20.79 -8.88
N ARG A 514 -16.30 21.72 -8.81
CA ARG A 514 -16.01 23.13 -8.50
C ARG A 514 -15.37 23.30 -7.11
N SER A 515 -15.86 22.55 -6.13
CA SER A 515 -15.29 22.53 -4.78
C SER A 515 -13.84 22.08 -4.80
N ARG A 516 -13.54 20.97 -5.47
CA ARG A 516 -12.19 20.41 -5.53
C ARG A 516 -11.22 21.30 -6.31
N ILE A 517 -11.67 21.91 -7.39
CA ILE A 517 -10.89 22.92 -8.14
C ILE A 517 -10.51 24.09 -7.23
N THR A 518 -11.48 24.60 -6.46
CA THR A 518 -11.24 25.71 -5.52
C THR A 518 -10.20 25.32 -4.47
N GLU A 519 -10.31 24.11 -3.92
CA GLU A 519 -9.34 23.57 -2.96
C GLU A 519 -7.92 23.48 -3.54
N VAL A 520 -7.77 22.83 -4.71
CA VAL A 520 -6.45 22.65 -5.34
C VAL A 520 -5.82 24.00 -5.69
N GLN A 521 -6.61 24.95 -6.19
CA GLN A 521 -6.12 26.30 -6.49
C GLN A 521 -5.66 27.06 -5.25
N ALA A 522 -6.28 26.82 -4.10
CA ALA A 522 -5.95 27.53 -2.89
C ALA A 522 -4.72 26.98 -2.17
N ARG A 523 -4.31 25.73 -2.48
CA ARG A 523 -3.06 25.11 -2.00
C ARG A 523 -1.80 25.67 -2.67
N ASP A 524 -1.93 26.28 -3.86
CA ASP A 524 -0.84 26.91 -4.63
C ASP A 524 -0.56 28.38 -4.22
N ALA A 525 -1.36 28.95 -3.31
CA ALA A 525 -1.01 30.24 -2.72
C ALA A 525 0.31 30.10 -1.94
N PRO A 526 1.26 31.08 -2.05
CA PRO A 526 2.47 31.08 -1.25
C PRO A 526 2.11 30.87 0.22
N LYS A 527 2.45 29.71 0.78
CA LYS A 527 2.12 29.42 2.17
C LYS A 527 2.81 30.49 3.04
N PRO A 528 2.08 31.15 3.96
CA PRO A 528 2.72 32.04 4.91
C PRO A 528 3.83 31.27 5.62
N PRO A 529 5.00 31.87 5.89
CA PRO A 529 6.03 31.22 6.67
C PRO A 529 5.50 31.01 8.09
N TRP A 530 4.94 29.83 8.36
CA TRP A 530 4.50 29.42 9.71
C TRP A 530 5.71 29.18 10.63
N LEU A 531 6.92 29.09 10.07
CA LEU A 531 8.18 28.90 10.76
C LEU A 531 9.29 29.66 10.01
N ARG A 532 9.96 30.55 10.72
CA ARG A 532 11.40 30.77 10.54
C ARG A 532 12.00 30.61 11.93
N HIS A 533 13.14 29.93 12.02
CA HIS A 533 13.97 29.65 13.20
C HIS A 533 13.31 29.07 14.48
N CYS A 534 13.80 27.91 14.95
CA CYS A 534 13.35 27.28 16.21
C CYS A 534 14.04 27.82 17.47
N ARG A 535 15.16 28.55 17.33
CA ARG A 535 15.91 29.09 18.47
C ARG A 535 16.34 30.52 18.19
N ILE A 536 16.21 31.37 19.20
CA ILE A 536 16.73 32.75 19.16
C ILE A 536 18.26 32.73 19.02
N ALA A 537 18.92 31.70 19.55
CA ALA A 537 20.37 31.51 19.44
C ALA A 537 20.89 31.42 17.98
N ASP A 538 20.01 31.09 17.02
CA ASP A 538 20.36 30.98 15.61
C ASP A 538 20.27 32.34 14.88
N VAL A 539 19.87 33.41 15.58
CA VAL A 539 19.70 34.76 15.02
C VAL A 539 20.77 35.70 15.56
N ALA A 540 21.55 36.29 14.66
CA ALA A 540 22.51 37.33 15.00
C ALA A 540 21.80 38.67 15.27
N LEU A 541 21.67 39.04 16.54
CA LEU A 541 21.10 40.33 16.95
C LEU A 541 22.15 41.46 16.96
N PRO A 542 21.77 42.70 16.60
CA PRO A 542 22.62 43.88 16.82
C PRO A 542 23.01 44.03 18.31
N ALA A 543 24.12 44.70 18.62
CA ALA A 543 24.50 44.94 20.02
C ALA A 543 23.56 45.95 20.73
N ASP A 544 22.96 46.85 19.96
CA ASP A 544 22.21 48.03 20.38
C ASP A 544 20.77 47.99 19.85
N TYR A 545 19.96 47.05 20.34
CA TYR A 545 18.53 46.98 20.00
C TYR A 545 17.60 47.43 21.13
N ALA A 546 16.43 47.94 20.75
CA ALA A 546 15.31 48.22 21.63
C ALA A 546 14.40 47.00 21.74
N LEU A 547 14.28 46.42 22.94
CA LEU A 547 13.36 45.31 23.20
C LEU A 547 11.98 45.84 23.58
N PHE A 548 10.94 45.34 22.90
CA PHE A 548 9.54 45.64 23.18
C PHE A 548 8.77 44.34 23.42
N ALA A 549 7.92 44.31 24.45
CA ALA A 549 7.18 43.11 24.82
C ALA A 549 5.67 43.36 24.85
N ALA A 550 4.86 42.41 24.37
CA ALA A 550 3.41 42.49 24.45
C ALA A 550 2.77 41.16 24.83
N ARG A 551 1.69 41.24 25.61
CA ARG A 551 0.68 40.20 25.74
C ARG A 551 -0.70 40.80 25.52
N ALA A 552 -1.41 40.29 24.52
CA ALA A 552 -2.72 40.81 24.13
C ALA A 552 -3.63 39.67 23.65
N MET A 553 -4.94 39.84 23.80
CA MET A 553 -5.92 38.86 23.32
C MET A 553 -6.39 39.17 21.89
N GLY A 554 -6.42 40.43 21.47
CA GLY A 554 -6.92 40.83 20.15
C GLY A 554 -8.41 40.65 19.94
N ARG A 555 -8.91 41.21 18.84
CA ARG A 555 -10.29 41.03 18.38
C ARG A 555 -10.45 39.69 17.66
N PRO A 556 -11.59 39.00 17.79
CA PRO A 556 -11.81 37.73 17.09
C PRO A 556 -11.95 37.95 15.57
N LEU A 557 -11.44 37.00 14.79
CA LEU A 557 -11.62 36.90 13.34
C LEU A 557 -12.77 35.96 13.00
N ASP A 558 -13.20 35.99 11.74
CA ASP A 558 -14.21 35.08 11.18
C ASP A 558 -13.59 33.78 10.63
N PHE A 559 -12.36 33.44 11.04
CA PHE A 559 -11.67 32.19 10.72
C PHE A 559 -10.71 31.75 11.84
N GLY A 560 -10.33 30.47 11.86
CA GLY A 560 -9.24 29.90 12.68
C GLY A 560 -7.99 29.62 11.85
N MET A 561 -6.84 29.33 12.48
CA MET A 561 -5.55 29.08 11.78
C MET A 561 -5.13 27.60 11.74
N GLY A 562 -5.91 26.71 12.35
CA GLY A 562 -5.56 25.29 12.51
C GLY A 562 -6.78 24.41 12.69
N SER A 563 -6.55 23.09 12.70
CA SER A 563 -7.63 22.09 12.73
C SER A 563 -8.41 22.01 14.03
N SER A 564 -7.71 22.28 15.14
CA SER A 564 -8.26 22.32 16.49
C SER A 564 -8.52 23.73 16.99
N ASP A 565 -8.24 24.75 16.17
CA ASP A 565 -8.23 26.14 16.61
C ASP A 565 -9.65 26.70 16.65
N ARG A 566 -9.98 27.42 17.73
CA ARG A 566 -11.16 28.31 17.74
C ARG A 566 -10.95 29.48 16.77
N ARG A 567 -11.79 30.52 16.86
CA ARG A 567 -11.58 31.80 16.17
C ARG A 567 -10.15 32.30 16.43
N ALA A 568 -9.40 32.53 15.37
CA ALA A 568 -8.14 33.24 15.44
C ALA A 568 -8.41 34.67 15.91
N ARG A 569 -7.43 35.29 16.55
CA ARG A 569 -7.54 36.67 17.04
C ARG A 569 -6.53 37.55 16.34
N HIS A 570 -6.84 38.83 16.23
CA HIS A 570 -6.05 39.79 15.49
C HIS A 570 -5.62 40.96 16.38
N VAL A 571 -4.33 41.31 16.31
CA VAL A 571 -3.75 42.48 16.99
C VAL A 571 -2.91 43.26 15.99
N ASN A 572 -3.19 44.56 15.87
CA ASN A 572 -2.33 45.51 15.18
C ASN A 572 -1.17 45.91 16.10
N VAL A 573 0.05 45.83 15.59
CA VAL A 573 1.26 46.30 16.27
C VAL A 573 1.91 47.35 15.39
N VAL A 574 2.06 48.57 15.93
CA VAL A 574 2.75 49.67 15.26
C VAL A 574 4.07 49.92 15.97
N VAL A 575 5.17 49.93 15.23
CA VAL A 575 6.51 50.15 15.78
C VAL A 575 7.11 51.45 15.24
N ASN A 576 7.51 52.33 16.14
CA ASN A 576 8.22 53.57 15.83
C ASN A 576 9.53 53.65 16.61
N SER A 577 10.60 53.08 16.05
CA SER A 577 11.93 53.05 16.64
C SER A 577 12.99 53.48 15.63
N ALA A 578 13.14 54.80 15.46
CA ALA A 578 14.09 55.38 14.50
C ALA A 578 15.56 55.33 14.96
N ARG A 579 15.80 55.22 16.27
CA ARG A 579 17.16 55.32 16.86
C ARG A 579 17.87 53.98 17.01
N GLU A 580 17.12 52.91 17.19
CA GLU A 580 17.63 51.58 17.50
C GLU A 580 16.80 50.54 16.74
N PRO A 581 17.41 49.45 16.24
CA PRO A 581 16.66 48.32 15.72
C PRO A 581 15.71 47.75 16.77
N ALA A 582 14.46 47.50 16.39
CA ALA A 582 13.44 46.96 17.29
C ALA A 582 13.48 45.43 17.32
N VAL A 583 13.43 44.85 18.52
CA VAL A 583 13.16 43.43 18.75
C VAL A 583 11.82 43.30 19.45
N LEU A 584 10.94 42.48 18.90
CA LEU A 584 9.58 42.30 19.43
C LEU A 584 9.43 40.93 20.10
N PHE A 585 8.90 40.91 21.31
CA PHE A 585 8.47 39.71 22.01
C PHE A 585 6.95 39.74 22.20
N LEU A 586 6.24 38.88 21.47
CA LEU A 586 4.79 38.87 21.38
C LEU A 586 4.25 37.56 21.97
N ASP A 587 3.54 37.63 23.09
CA ASP A 587 3.01 36.45 23.79
C ASP A 587 1.48 36.38 23.69
N GLY A 588 0.99 35.38 22.96
CA GLY A 588 -0.43 35.14 22.69
C GLY A 588 -0.96 33.90 23.40
N GLN A 589 -2.11 34.04 24.09
CA GLN A 589 -2.73 32.90 24.78
C GLN A 589 -3.62 32.04 23.88
N ALA A 590 -4.22 32.64 22.85
CA ALA A 590 -5.07 31.97 21.87
C ALA A 590 -4.37 31.93 20.51
N SER A 591 -4.99 31.25 19.53
CA SER A 591 -4.50 31.32 18.16
C SER A 591 -4.60 32.77 17.66
N GLN A 592 -3.46 33.38 17.30
CA GLN A 592 -3.36 34.83 17.13
C GLN A 592 -2.47 35.26 15.95
N ILE A 593 -2.95 36.26 15.21
CA ILE A 593 -2.26 36.96 14.13
C ILE A 593 -1.84 38.33 14.64
N TRP A 594 -0.54 38.60 14.61
CA TRP A 594 0.05 39.89 14.91
C TRP A 594 0.33 40.62 13.59
N ASN A 595 -0.47 41.64 13.30
CA ASN A 595 -0.32 42.46 12.10
C ASN A 595 0.62 43.62 12.38
N ILE A 596 1.86 43.51 11.88
CA ILE A 596 2.92 44.46 12.17
C ILE A 596 2.97 45.54 11.11
N SER A 597 3.05 46.78 11.57
CA SER A 597 3.37 47.94 10.75
C SER A 597 4.44 48.78 11.46
N ARG A 598 5.19 49.55 10.68
CA ARG A 598 6.32 50.34 11.17
C ARG A 598 6.41 51.71 10.49
N THR A 599 7.03 52.68 11.14
CA THR A 599 7.38 53.94 10.48
C THR A 599 8.55 53.72 9.50
N GLU A 600 8.74 54.63 8.53
CA GLU A 600 9.75 54.47 7.47
C GLU A 600 11.17 54.28 8.01
N ASP A 601 11.53 55.00 9.08
CA ASP A 601 12.85 54.96 9.72
C ASP A 601 13.03 53.80 10.72
N THR A 602 12.00 53.00 10.94
CA THR A 602 12.09 51.86 11.87
C THR A 602 12.66 50.63 11.18
N ARG A 603 13.68 50.02 11.79
CA ARG A 603 14.19 48.69 11.42
C ARG A 603 13.78 47.66 12.47
N ILE A 604 13.12 46.57 12.05
CA ILE A 604 12.84 45.43 12.92
C ILE A 604 13.96 44.41 12.74
N ALA A 605 14.63 44.04 13.84
CA ALA A 605 15.77 43.12 13.84
C ALA A 605 15.38 41.66 14.12
N LEU A 606 14.31 41.44 14.88
CA LEU A 606 13.78 40.11 15.20
C LEU A 606 12.34 40.24 15.73
N VAL A 607 11.50 39.28 15.35
CA VAL A 607 10.19 39.06 15.98
C VAL A 607 10.18 37.68 16.61
N VAL A 608 9.85 37.62 17.90
CA VAL A 608 9.59 36.37 18.63
C VAL A 608 8.12 36.33 19.00
N ALA A 609 7.39 35.35 18.48
CA ALA A 609 6.00 35.10 18.83
C ALA A 609 5.91 33.83 19.67
N LYS A 610 5.37 33.94 20.88
CA LYS A 610 5.17 32.82 21.78
C LYS A 610 3.68 32.54 21.91
N GLY A 611 3.30 31.28 21.71
CA GLY A 611 1.95 30.79 21.91
C GLY A 611 1.81 30.05 23.24
N GLY A 612 0.65 30.18 23.87
CA GLY A 612 0.13 29.19 24.81
C GLY A 612 -0.29 27.93 24.05
N SER A 613 -1.53 27.48 24.24
CA SER A 613 -2.11 26.34 23.51
C SER A 613 -2.53 26.66 22.07
N GLY A 614 -2.48 27.94 21.66
CA GLY A 614 -2.89 28.40 20.32
C GLY A 614 -1.74 28.80 19.39
N ARG A 615 -1.97 28.65 18.09
CA ARG A 615 -1.01 28.97 17.01
C ARG A 615 -0.70 30.46 16.91
N GLN A 616 0.54 30.83 16.61
CA GLN A 616 0.92 32.22 16.39
C GLN A 616 1.29 32.47 14.93
N ALA A 617 0.90 33.62 14.40
CA ALA A 617 1.20 34.06 13.05
C ALA A 617 1.56 35.54 13.01
N ILE A 618 2.45 35.93 12.09
CA ILE A 618 2.88 37.32 11.91
C ILE A 618 2.50 37.78 10.49
N ALA A 619 1.65 38.80 10.42
CA ALA A 619 1.32 39.52 9.19
C ALA A 619 2.11 40.83 9.11
N GLY A 620 2.30 41.36 7.90
CA GLY A 620 2.88 42.69 7.71
C GLY A 620 4.40 42.81 7.89
N LEU A 621 5.11 41.69 8.07
CA LEU A 621 6.56 41.64 8.25
C LEU A 621 7.31 41.45 6.91
N ASP A 622 8.40 42.19 6.72
CA ASP A 622 9.29 42.03 5.55
C ASP A 622 10.00 40.65 5.61
N THR A 623 10.20 39.99 4.46
CA THR A 623 10.71 38.60 4.40
C THR A 623 12.14 38.41 4.86
N ASP A 624 12.93 39.47 4.95
CA ASP A 624 14.30 39.45 5.41
C ASP A 624 14.41 39.56 6.94
N VAL A 625 13.31 39.90 7.64
CA VAL A 625 13.31 40.00 9.09
C VAL A 625 13.29 38.59 9.71
N PRO A 626 14.24 38.26 10.59
CA PRO A 626 14.20 37.03 11.38
C PRO A 626 12.91 36.96 12.20
N LEU A 627 12.27 35.80 12.13
CA LEU A 627 11.09 35.45 12.91
C LEU A 627 11.45 34.20 13.71
N VAL A 628 10.96 34.08 14.94
CA VAL A 628 11.01 32.88 15.79
C VAL A 628 9.60 32.67 16.35
N ILE A 629 9.06 31.46 16.26
CA ILE A 629 7.73 31.13 16.78
C ILE A 629 7.83 29.93 17.74
N ASP A 630 7.38 30.09 18.99
CA ASP A 630 7.27 29.02 20.01
C ASP A 630 5.79 28.60 20.18
N GLN A 631 5.46 27.30 20.04
CA GLN A 631 4.09 26.76 20.13
C GLN A 631 4.03 25.48 21.00
N SER A 632 3.04 25.39 21.90
CA SER A 632 3.01 24.35 22.95
C SER A 632 2.32 23.01 22.61
N SER A 633 1.74 22.84 21.41
CA SER A 633 0.96 21.65 21.04
C SER A 633 1.48 20.99 19.76
N GLY A 634 2.28 19.93 19.92
CA GLY A 634 2.35 18.79 19.01
C GLY A 634 2.60 19.05 17.52
N SER A 635 3.22 20.18 17.16
CA SER A 635 3.69 20.34 15.78
C SER A 635 4.81 19.34 15.55
N GLU A 636 4.72 18.64 14.43
CA GLU A 636 5.68 17.77 13.75
C GLU A 636 7.11 18.38 13.57
N TYR A 637 7.44 19.50 14.24
CA TYR A 637 8.56 20.40 13.97
C TYR A 637 9.38 20.85 15.21
N GLY A 638 9.27 20.20 16.38
CA GLY A 638 10.38 20.04 17.34
C GLY A 638 11.12 21.25 17.98
N CYS A 639 10.52 22.43 18.18
CA CYS A 639 11.19 23.56 18.86
C CYS A 639 11.15 23.46 20.42
N ALA A 640 12.16 24.02 21.12
CA ALA A 640 12.29 23.96 22.58
C ALA A 640 11.34 24.93 23.31
N ARG A 641 10.73 24.46 24.40
CA ARG A 641 9.66 25.13 25.15
C ARG A 641 10.19 26.28 26.01
N PHE A 642 9.66 27.50 25.90
CA PHE A 642 9.84 28.52 26.94
C PHE A 642 8.87 28.23 28.09
N GLU A 643 9.34 27.61 29.18
CA GLU A 643 8.52 27.41 30.38
C GLU A 643 8.14 28.76 31.01
N SER A 644 6.84 29.04 31.12
CA SER A 644 6.36 30.13 31.97
C SER A 644 5.15 29.69 32.77
N SER A 645 5.15 30.02 34.06
CA SER A 645 4.00 29.92 34.96
C SER A 645 2.83 30.81 34.50
N ASN A 646 1.61 30.37 34.80
CA ASN A 646 0.35 31.07 34.54
C ASN A 646 0.24 32.40 35.30
N LEU A 647 0.96 33.44 34.90
CA LEU A 647 0.91 34.74 35.56
C LEU A 647 0.44 35.83 34.58
N PRO A 648 -0.73 36.47 34.80
CA PRO A 648 -1.43 37.31 33.82
C PRO A 648 -0.94 38.77 33.77
N ASP A 649 0.11 39.15 34.50
CA ASP A 649 0.49 40.55 34.70
C ASP A 649 1.67 41.03 33.83
N ARG A 650 1.85 42.35 33.80
CA ARG A 650 2.93 43.05 33.09
C ARG A 650 4.33 42.59 33.52
N ALA A 651 4.53 42.43 34.83
CA ALA A 651 5.81 42.03 35.40
C ALA A 651 6.26 40.65 34.90
N SER A 652 5.31 39.75 34.65
CA SER A 652 5.59 38.41 34.12
C SER A 652 6.06 38.44 32.66
N VAL A 653 5.47 39.30 31.83
CA VAL A 653 5.86 39.48 30.43
C VAL A 653 7.24 40.15 30.33
N GLU A 654 7.48 41.18 31.16
CA GLU A 654 8.78 41.84 31.27
C GLU A 654 9.87 40.89 31.76
N GLY A 655 9.58 40.09 32.80
CA GLY A 655 10.51 39.11 33.36
C GLY A 655 10.88 38.02 32.36
N LEU A 656 9.90 37.47 31.63
CA LEU A 656 10.15 36.45 30.62
C LEU A 656 10.98 37.00 29.44
N ALA A 657 10.62 38.18 28.93
CA ALA A 657 11.40 38.83 27.88
C ALA A 657 12.84 39.12 28.36
N SER A 658 13.00 39.58 29.60
CA SER A 658 14.32 39.83 30.18
C SER A 658 15.16 38.57 30.31
N GLN A 659 14.54 37.45 30.72
CA GLN A 659 15.20 36.15 30.82
C GLN A 659 15.68 35.64 29.46
N ILE A 660 14.85 35.79 28.42
CA ILE A 660 15.15 35.29 27.08
C ILE A 660 16.26 36.10 26.41
N PHE A 661 16.20 37.43 26.52
CA PHE A 661 17.08 38.34 25.80
C PHE A 661 18.28 38.84 26.62
N GLY A 662 18.31 38.54 27.93
CA GLY A 662 19.31 39.08 28.86
C GLY A 662 19.26 40.61 29.00
N ARG A 663 18.13 41.23 28.67
CA ARG A 663 17.93 42.69 28.63
C ARG A 663 16.48 43.04 28.97
N GLU A 664 16.27 44.07 29.79
CA GLU A 664 14.92 44.54 30.10
C GLU A 664 14.23 45.21 28.90
N PRO A 665 12.93 44.95 28.65
CA PRO A 665 12.17 45.65 27.64
C PRO A 665 12.08 47.16 27.93
N LYS A 666 12.24 48.00 26.90
CA LYS A 666 12.00 49.45 27.00
C LYS A 666 10.53 49.78 27.26
N ALA A 667 9.63 48.94 26.75
CA ALA A 667 8.22 48.99 27.06
C ALA A 667 7.62 47.58 27.00
N ALA A 668 6.71 47.31 27.93
CA ALA A 668 5.81 46.18 27.85
C ALA A 668 4.36 46.64 27.80
N VAL A 669 3.51 45.92 27.06
CA VAL A 669 2.06 46.16 27.04
C VAL A 669 1.35 44.87 27.42
N THR A 670 0.46 44.95 28.40
CA THR A 670 -0.41 43.83 28.77
C THR A 670 -1.85 44.28 28.82
N GLY A 671 -2.76 43.48 28.26
CA GLY A 671 -4.18 43.62 28.56
C GLY A 671 -4.41 43.32 30.04
N ALA A 672 -4.62 44.34 30.88
CA ALA A 672 -4.91 44.14 32.29
C ALA A 672 -6.39 43.73 32.48
N GLY A 673 -6.62 42.54 33.05
CA GLY A 673 -7.91 42.08 33.55
C GLY A 673 -8.61 40.98 32.71
N PRO A 674 -9.66 40.32 33.24
CA PRO A 674 -10.17 39.06 32.68
C PRO A 674 -10.89 39.15 31.32
N LEU A 675 -11.13 40.35 30.76
CA LEU A 675 -12.06 40.53 29.63
C LEU A 675 -11.76 41.71 28.68
N HIS A 676 -10.51 42.11 28.42
CA HIS A 676 -10.26 43.21 27.45
C HIS A 676 -9.38 42.84 26.25
N GLU A 677 -9.99 43.02 25.07
CA GLU A 677 -9.47 42.84 23.72
C GLU A 677 -8.56 44.01 23.35
N VAL A 678 -7.31 44.02 23.84
CA VAL A 678 -6.30 44.91 23.26
C VAL A 678 -6.03 44.41 21.84
N ASP A 679 -6.51 45.14 20.84
CA ASP A 679 -6.39 44.82 19.42
C ASP A 679 -5.47 45.79 18.66
N HIS A 680 -4.90 46.77 19.36
CA HIS A 680 -3.93 47.74 18.84
C HIS A 680 -2.86 48.05 19.89
N ILE A 681 -1.59 48.00 19.48
CA ILE A 681 -0.42 48.22 20.32
C ILE A 681 0.54 49.15 19.58
N GLU A 682 1.06 50.16 20.28
CA GLU A 682 2.07 51.07 19.77
C GLU A 682 3.36 50.96 20.60
N PHE A 683 4.49 50.77 19.92
CA PHE A 683 5.81 50.66 20.53
C PHE A 683 6.74 51.77 20.07
N GLY A 684 7.56 52.27 20.99
CA GLY A 684 8.61 53.24 20.72
C GLY A 684 8.17 54.70 20.92
N GLU A 685 8.64 55.60 20.06
CA GLU A 685 8.35 57.03 20.15
C GLU A 685 6.91 57.35 19.69
N PRO A 686 6.25 58.40 20.20
CA PRO A 686 4.92 58.80 19.74
C PRO A 686 4.88 59.02 18.22
N LEU A 687 3.83 58.52 17.57
CA LEU A 687 3.65 58.66 16.12
C LEU A 687 3.41 60.14 15.75
N PRO A 688 4.18 60.71 14.80
CA PRO A 688 3.88 62.03 14.25
C PRO A 688 2.48 62.06 13.59
N PRO A 689 1.77 63.19 13.63
CA PRO A 689 0.53 63.34 12.88
C PRO A 689 0.74 63.06 11.38
N GLY A 690 -0.02 62.12 10.82
CA GLY A 690 0.09 61.73 9.41
C GLY A 690 1.28 60.81 9.09
N ALA A 691 1.91 60.20 10.10
CA ALA A 691 2.98 59.23 9.89
C ALA A 691 2.57 58.12 8.92
N LYS A 692 3.39 57.88 7.90
CA LYS A 692 3.19 56.80 6.95
C LYS A 692 3.64 55.48 7.58
N LEU A 693 2.71 54.54 7.69
CA LEU A 693 2.96 53.20 8.20
C LEU A 693 3.27 52.26 7.03
N LEU A 694 4.43 51.60 7.09
CA LEU A 694 4.85 50.55 6.19
C LEU A 694 4.46 49.20 6.78
N SER A 695 3.92 48.32 5.94
CA SER A 695 3.59 46.93 6.27
C SER A 695 3.76 46.10 5.01
N SER A 696 4.37 44.92 5.13
CA SER A 696 4.54 44.02 4.00
C SER A 696 3.19 43.47 3.53
N GLY A 697 2.87 43.70 2.26
CA GLY A 697 1.65 43.17 1.64
C GLY A 697 1.73 41.69 1.25
N GLN A 698 2.86 41.03 1.49
CA GLN A 698 3.09 39.65 1.04
C GLN A 698 2.19 38.64 1.76
N TYR A 699 1.92 38.86 3.05
CA TYR A 699 1.05 38.01 3.87
C TYR A 699 0.10 38.89 4.69
N PRO A 700 -1.04 39.31 4.12
CA PRO A 700 -2.09 39.97 4.89
C PRO A 700 -2.70 38.99 5.92
N PRO A 701 -3.39 39.46 6.97
CA PRO A 701 -4.01 38.59 7.98
C PRO A 701 -4.88 37.47 7.38
N GLU A 702 -5.58 37.75 6.28
CA GLU A 702 -6.46 36.80 5.60
C GLU A 702 -5.70 35.63 4.96
N ALA A 703 -4.41 35.78 4.66
CA ALA A 703 -3.57 34.71 4.10
C ALA A 703 -3.35 33.55 5.07
N PHE A 704 -3.60 33.75 6.37
CA PHE A 704 -3.51 32.72 7.40
C PHE A 704 -4.82 31.95 7.59
N ARG A 705 -5.88 32.27 6.82
CA ARG A 705 -7.10 31.47 6.77
C ARG A 705 -6.85 30.19 5.96
N PRO A 706 -7.05 28.99 6.54
CA PRO A 706 -7.03 27.76 5.76
C PRO A 706 -8.11 27.82 4.67
N PRO A 707 -7.76 27.66 3.39
CA PRO A 707 -8.68 27.92 2.30
C PRO A 707 -9.85 26.92 2.23
N ASP A 708 -9.61 25.69 2.69
CA ASP A 708 -10.57 24.59 2.60
C ASP A 708 -11.52 24.53 3.81
N ARG A 709 -11.43 25.51 4.71
CA ARG A 709 -12.19 25.51 5.97
C ARG A 709 -13.37 26.46 5.97
N LEU A 710 -14.47 25.92 6.47
CA LEU A 710 -15.67 26.68 6.79
C LEU A 710 -15.38 27.71 7.86
N LYS A 711 -16.09 28.85 7.79
CA LYS A 711 -16.07 29.85 8.85
C LYS A 711 -16.48 29.24 10.21
N PRO A 712 -16.02 29.78 11.36
CA PRO A 712 -16.46 29.33 12.68
C PRO A 712 -17.94 29.59 12.95
N GLY A 713 -18.57 28.71 13.75
CA GLY A 713 -19.94 28.84 14.24
C GLY A 713 -21.01 28.79 13.15
N LEU A 714 -22.10 29.57 13.31
CA LEU A 714 -23.24 29.59 12.37
C LEU A 714 -22.82 29.98 10.95
N ALA A 715 -21.85 30.88 10.80
CA ALA A 715 -21.37 31.33 9.50
C ALA A 715 -20.78 30.16 8.68
N GLY A 716 -20.15 29.17 9.34
CA GLY A 716 -19.69 27.95 8.68
C GLY A 716 -20.81 27.04 8.23
N ILE A 717 -21.89 26.99 9.01
CA ILE A 717 -23.10 26.25 8.64
C ILE A 717 -23.79 26.90 7.45
N GLU A 718 -23.92 28.23 7.45
CA GLU A 718 -24.47 28.98 6.32
C GLU A 718 -23.60 28.84 5.07
N GLU A 719 -22.27 28.87 5.23
CA GLU A 719 -21.33 28.59 4.15
C GLU A 719 -21.49 27.16 3.63
N ALA A 720 -21.62 26.15 4.50
CA ALA A 720 -21.86 24.76 4.10
C ALA A 720 -23.22 24.57 3.42
N ILE A 721 -24.26 25.32 3.82
CA ILE A 721 -25.55 25.33 3.12
C ILE A 721 -25.42 25.99 1.75
N ALA A 722 -24.72 27.12 1.64
CA ALA A 722 -24.49 27.81 0.38
C ALA A 722 -23.67 26.97 -0.60
N LYS A 723 -22.65 26.25 -0.09
CA LYS A 723 -21.90 25.22 -0.83
C LYS A 723 -22.74 23.98 -1.09
N GLY A 724 -23.87 23.83 -0.42
CA GLY A 724 -24.79 22.71 -0.55
C GLY A 724 -24.27 21.39 0.02
N TRP A 725 -23.33 21.47 0.96
CA TRP A 725 -22.86 20.35 1.78
C TRP A 725 -23.85 20.01 2.89
N LEU A 726 -24.62 21.01 3.32
CA LEU A 726 -25.71 20.88 4.28
C LEU A 726 -27.01 21.39 3.69
N ARG A 727 -28.12 20.93 4.26
CA ARG A 727 -29.41 21.62 4.20
C ARG A 727 -30.05 21.64 5.56
N LYS A 728 -30.96 22.60 5.81
CA LYS A 728 -31.81 22.53 7.01
C LYS A 728 -32.62 21.22 7.00
N ALA A 729 -32.71 20.58 8.16
CA ALA A 729 -33.56 19.43 8.33
C ALA A 729 -35.04 19.83 8.33
N THR A 730 -35.86 18.93 7.80
CA THR A 730 -37.31 19.02 7.80
C THR A 730 -37.88 18.09 8.88
N ALA A 731 -39.17 18.26 9.20
CA ALA A 731 -39.88 17.32 10.07
C ALA A 731 -39.78 15.87 9.55
N ALA A 732 -39.84 15.68 8.23
CA ALA A 732 -39.75 14.37 7.60
C ALA A 732 -38.39 13.68 7.81
N ASP A 733 -37.29 14.43 7.88
CA ASP A 733 -35.95 13.88 8.13
C ASP A 733 -35.83 13.31 9.55
N VAL A 734 -36.36 14.07 10.51
CA VAL A 734 -36.40 13.66 11.92
C VAL A 734 -37.31 12.45 12.11
N GLU A 735 -38.49 12.45 11.46
CA GLU A 735 -39.42 11.31 11.48
C GLU A 735 -38.83 10.06 10.80
N GLY A 736 -38.13 10.24 9.68
CA GLY A 736 -37.46 9.16 8.97
C GLY A 736 -36.41 8.47 9.83
N TRP A 737 -35.59 9.25 10.55
CA TRP A 737 -34.64 8.72 11.52
C TRP A 737 -35.32 7.99 12.68
N ARG A 738 -36.38 8.57 13.26
CA ARG A 738 -37.17 7.91 14.32
C ARG A 738 -37.73 6.56 13.86
N ALA A 739 -38.27 6.50 12.65
CA ALA A 739 -38.79 5.27 12.08
C ALA A 739 -37.69 4.23 11.82
N ALA A 740 -36.48 4.66 11.43
CA ALA A 740 -35.34 3.78 11.25
C ALA A 740 -34.88 3.15 12.57
N VAL A 741 -34.76 3.95 13.63
CA VAL A 741 -34.41 3.45 14.98
C VAL A 741 -35.49 2.52 15.53
N ALA A 742 -36.77 2.86 15.38
CA ALA A 742 -37.89 2.05 15.87
C ALA A 742 -38.01 0.66 15.21
N ARG A 743 -37.37 0.44 14.06
CA ARG A 743 -37.38 -0.85 13.34
C ARG A 743 -36.29 -1.81 13.79
N ARG A 744 -35.35 -1.41 14.66
CA ARG A 744 -34.32 -2.31 15.23
C ARG A 744 -34.83 -2.97 16.52
N THR A 745 -34.84 -4.30 16.54
CA THR A 745 -35.25 -5.12 17.70
C THR A 745 -34.07 -5.67 18.52
N ASP A 746 -32.84 -5.38 18.09
CA ASP A 746 -31.57 -5.96 18.53
C ASP A 746 -30.64 -4.97 19.26
N LEU A 747 -31.12 -3.76 19.60
CA LEU A 747 -30.31 -2.77 20.31
C LEU A 747 -30.10 -3.16 21.80
N PRO A 748 -28.84 -3.14 22.30
CA PRO A 748 -28.55 -3.27 23.73
C PRO A 748 -29.39 -2.29 24.57
N PRO A 749 -29.79 -2.63 25.81
CA PRO A 749 -30.58 -1.73 26.67
C PRO A 749 -29.97 -0.33 26.86
N GLU A 750 -28.65 -0.20 26.79
CA GLU A 750 -27.95 1.08 26.82
C GLU A 750 -28.03 1.89 25.51
N ALA A 751 -28.29 1.24 24.37
CA ALA A 751 -28.48 1.86 23.06
C ALA A 751 -29.97 2.13 22.71
N GLN A 752 -30.90 1.70 23.58
CA GLN A 752 -32.32 2.03 23.44
C GLN A 752 -32.55 3.50 23.83
N PRO A 753 -33.26 4.31 23.01
CA PRO A 753 -33.51 5.70 23.34
C PRO A 753 -34.31 5.78 24.65
N ARG A 754 -33.68 6.28 25.72
CA ARG A 754 -34.35 6.55 26.99
C ARG A 754 -35.45 7.58 26.75
N LYS A 755 -36.70 7.16 26.98
CA LYS A 755 -37.95 7.97 26.98
C LYS A 755 -37.82 9.40 26.46
N GLN A 756 -38.30 9.64 25.23
CA GLN A 756 -39.03 10.83 24.75
C GLN A 756 -38.52 12.28 24.98
N GLU A 757 -37.49 12.53 25.79
CA GLU A 757 -37.03 13.88 26.13
C GLU A 757 -35.90 14.38 25.23
N MET A 758 -35.35 13.54 24.36
CA MET A 758 -34.15 13.82 23.58
C MET A 758 -34.48 13.92 22.08
N TRP A 759 -35.36 14.85 21.72
CA TRP A 759 -35.82 15.01 20.34
C TRP A 759 -35.22 16.27 19.72
N PRO A 760 -34.61 16.20 18.51
CA PRO A 760 -34.00 17.36 17.88
C PRO A 760 -35.05 18.46 17.68
N VAL A 761 -34.75 19.65 18.20
CA VAL A 761 -35.46 20.87 17.82
C VAL A 761 -34.95 21.23 16.43
N LEU A 762 -35.84 21.41 15.46
CA LEU A 762 -35.51 21.74 14.07
C LEU A 762 -34.61 22.98 13.94
N GLU A 763 -34.60 23.84 14.96
CA GLU A 763 -33.91 25.14 14.99
C GLU A 763 -32.40 25.02 14.74
N ASN A 764 -31.75 23.94 15.21
CA ASN A 764 -30.32 23.66 15.01
C ASN A 764 -30.08 22.23 14.47
N THR A 765 -30.91 21.79 13.53
CA THR A 765 -30.78 20.46 12.91
C THR A 765 -30.55 20.57 11.40
N TRP A 766 -29.52 19.89 10.90
CA TRP A 766 -29.16 19.87 9.49
C TRP A 766 -29.03 18.44 8.97
N VAL A 767 -29.24 18.26 7.67
CA VAL A 767 -28.96 17.00 6.97
C VAL A 767 -27.65 17.16 6.23
N VAL A 768 -26.75 16.21 6.46
CA VAL A 768 -25.46 16.10 5.77
C VAL A 768 -25.71 15.57 4.37
N LEU A 769 -25.24 16.32 3.39
CA LEU A 769 -25.35 15.97 1.97
C LEU A 769 -23.97 15.64 1.36
N PHE A 770 -22.90 15.91 2.10
CA PHE A 770 -21.53 15.84 1.59
C PHE A 770 -20.51 15.67 2.73
N ASP A 771 -19.32 15.12 2.45
CA ASP A 771 -18.21 15.11 3.41
C ASP A 771 -17.70 16.54 3.64
N PHE A 772 -17.58 16.91 4.92
CA PHE A 772 -16.94 18.14 5.34
C PHE A 772 -16.42 18.00 6.77
N GLU A 773 -15.55 18.91 7.19
CA GLU A 773 -15.13 19.02 8.60
C GLU A 773 -16.05 19.99 9.34
N PHE A 774 -16.51 19.62 10.53
CA PHE A 774 -17.36 20.48 11.34
C PHE A 774 -16.73 21.87 11.52
N PRO A 775 -17.50 22.96 11.34
CA PRO A 775 -17.07 24.28 11.75
C PRO A 775 -16.58 24.26 13.20
N VAL A 776 -15.45 24.92 13.45
CA VAL A 776 -15.00 25.19 14.82
C VAL A 776 -15.96 26.18 15.49
N ALA A 777 -15.98 26.23 16.81
CA ALA A 777 -16.84 27.14 17.58
C ALA A 777 -18.36 26.90 17.43
N LEU A 778 -18.79 25.68 17.07
CA LEU A 778 -20.21 25.31 17.05
C LEU A 778 -20.85 25.30 18.45
N GLU A 779 -20.04 25.18 19.51
CA GLU A 779 -20.48 25.34 20.88
C GLU A 779 -21.07 26.73 21.18
N GLU A 780 -20.73 27.76 20.39
CA GLU A 780 -21.32 29.11 20.51
C GLU A 780 -22.83 29.10 20.22
N LEU A 781 -23.32 28.11 19.47
CA LEU A 781 -24.75 27.91 19.22
C LEU A 781 -25.50 27.43 20.48
N VAL A 782 -24.76 26.96 21.49
CA VAL A 782 -25.25 26.48 22.78
C VAL A 782 -25.00 27.56 23.85
N GLY A 783 -25.66 28.72 23.73
CA GLY A 783 -25.37 29.90 24.58
C GLY A 783 -26.60 30.70 25.04
N ARG A 784 -26.50 31.31 26.24
CA ARG A 784 -27.58 31.96 27.02
C ARG A 784 -28.43 32.95 26.20
N GLY A 785 -29.61 32.51 25.76
CA GLY A 785 -30.56 33.32 25.00
C GLY A 785 -31.22 32.56 23.84
N SER A 786 -30.65 31.43 23.41
CA SER A 786 -31.32 30.50 22.50
C SER A 786 -32.46 29.76 23.21
N VAL A 787 -33.61 29.64 22.54
CA VAL A 787 -34.78 28.91 23.05
C VAL A 787 -34.51 27.40 23.13
N SER A 788 -33.52 26.90 22.38
CA SER A 788 -33.11 25.50 22.40
C SER A 788 -31.81 25.31 23.20
N GLN A 789 -31.87 24.58 24.31
CA GLN A 789 -30.68 24.12 25.07
C GLN A 789 -29.94 22.96 24.37
N TRP A 790 -30.22 22.72 23.09
CA TRP A 790 -29.79 21.54 22.36
C TRP A 790 -28.52 21.80 21.55
N PRO A 791 -27.53 20.89 21.59
CA PRO A 791 -26.34 20.99 20.73
C PRO A 791 -26.72 20.91 19.24
N PRO A 792 -25.93 21.52 18.34
CA PRO A 792 -26.09 21.40 16.89
C PRO A 792 -26.20 19.93 16.47
N THR A 793 -27.22 19.59 15.70
CA THR A 793 -27.52 18.20 15.33
C THR A 793 -27.41 17.98 13.83
N PHE A 794 -26.72 16.90 13.43
CA PHE A 794 -26.47 16.53 12.04
C PHE A 794 -27.02 15.15 11.75
N ILE A 795 -27.99 15.05 10.84
CA ILE A 795 -28.52 13.79 10.33
C ILE A 795 -27.68 13.38 9.14
N VAL A 796 -27.05 12.20 9.20
CA VAL A 796 -26.23 11.62 8.14
C VAL A 796 -27.03 10.52 7.44
N PRO A 797 -27.48 10.72 6.19
CA PRO A 797 -28.14 9.69 5.40
C PRO A 797 -27.24 8.48 5.14
N ALA A 798 -27.84 7.31 4.88
CA ALA A 798 -27.08 6.12 4.52
C ALA A 798 -26.25 6.35 3.25
N GLY A 799 -24.99 5.90 3.26
CA GLY A 799 -24.04 6.12 2.16
C GLY A 799 -23.47 7.55 2.08
N VAL A 800 -23.72 8.41 3.07
CA VAL A 800 -23.07 9.72 3.21
C VAL A 800 -22.01 9.63 4.31
N PRO A 801 -20.75 10.04 4.07
CA PRO A 801 -19.72 10.03 5.10
C PRO A 801 -20.10 10.89 6.32
N VAL A 802 -19.72 10.41 7.51
CA VAL A 802 -19.86 11.19 8.75
C VAL A 802 -18.90 12.39 8.70
N PRO A 803 -19.35 13.63 8.99
CA PRO A 803 -18.46 14.78 8.99
C PRO A 803 -17.32 14.63 9.99
N ARG A 804 -16.15 15.14 9.64
CA ARG A 804 -14.91 14.99 10.40
C ARG A 804 -14.72 16.10 11.44
N GLY A 805 -13.81 15.91 12.39
CA GLY A 805 -13.41 16.92 13.38
C GLY A 805 -14.08 16.76 14.76
N ARG A 806 -13.46 17.35 15.80
CA ARG A 806 -14.00 17.35 17.16
C ARG A 806 -14.83 18.61 17.40
N ALA A 807 -16.15 18.47 17.45
CA ALA A 807 -17.06 19.54 17.81
C ALA A 807 -18.09 19.03 18.84
N ALA A 808 -18.58 19.91 19.71
CA ALA A 808 -19.67 19.59 20.64
C ALA A 808 -21.02 19.55 19.88
N VAL A 809 -21.24 18.48 19.12
CA VAL A 809 -22.38 18.31 18.20
C VAL A 809 -23.02 16.93 18.37
N CYS A 810 -24.26 16.79 17.95
CA CYS A 810 -24.93 15.50 17.83
C CYS A 810 -24.86 14.98 16.40
N VAL A 811 -24.52 13.71 16.21
CA VAL A 811 -24.56 13.05 14.90
C VAL A 811 -25.54 11.89 14.92
N LEU A 812 -26.49 11.90 13.98
CA LEU A 812 -27.53 10.89 13.81
C LEU A 812 -27.25 10.12 12.50
N ASN A 813 -26.51 9.01 12.59
CA ASN A 813 -26.12 8.20 11.42
C ASN A 813 -27.22 7.18 11.06
N LEU A 814 -27.73 7.23 9.82
CA LEU A 814 -28.77 6.33 9.32
C LEU A 814 -28.25 4.97 8.86
N GLU A 815 -26.94 4.80 8.64
CA GLU A 815 -26.33 3.55 8.17
C GLU A 815 -25.98 2.61 9.32
N THR A 816 -25.22 3.09 10.29
CA THR A 816 -24.88 2.29 11.49
C THR A 816 -26.07 2.19 12.45
N LEU A 817 -27.03 3.13 12.33
CA LEU A 817 -28.10 3.36 13.32
C LEU A 817 -27.55 3.51 14.76
N GLU A 818 -26.24 3.73 14.87
CA GLU A 818 -25.59 4.16 16.08
C GLU A 818 -25.93 5.63 16.21
N GLY A 819 -26.86 5.91 17.14
CA GLY A 819 -26.68 7.11 17.92
C GLY A 819 -25.53 6.83 18.87
N GLU A 820 -24.29 7.00 18.43
CA GLU A 820 -23.37 7.56 19.41
C GLU A 820 -24.01 8.90 19.79
N ILE A 821 -24.66 8.89 20.96
CA ILE A 821 -24.88 10.10 21.73
C ILE A 821 -23.48 10.50 22.21
N THR A 822 -22.55 10.79 21.29
CA THR A 822 -21.42 11.66 21.52
C THR A 822 -21.96 13.10 21.54
N CYS A 823 -22.99 13.33 22.37
CA CYS A 823 -23.15 14.59 23.08
C CYS A 823 -21.92 14.72 23.99
N VAL A 824 -20.73 14.91 23.40
CA VAL A 824 -19.55 15.26 24.16
C VAL A 824 -19.81 16.69 24.61
N SER A 825 -20.43 16.83 25.79
CA SER A 825 -20.12 17.98 26.60
C SER A 825 -18.63 17.86 26.89
N SER A 826 -17.81 18.51 26.06
CA SER A 826 -16.48 18.87 26.49
C SER A 826 -16.71 19.69 27.75
N GLY A 827 -16.44 19.08 28.91
CA GLY A 827 -16.60 19.73 30.20
C GLY A 827 -16.03 21.14 30.13
N VAL A 828 -16.91 22.12 30.21
CA VAL A 828 -16.60 23.45 30.73
C VAL A 828 -17.24 23.41 32.12
N PRO A 829 -16.49 23.73 33.18
CA PRO A 829 -16.68 23.25 34.56
C PRO A 829 -18.12 23.19 35.08
#